data_AF-A0A2I1XD47-F1
#
_entry.id   AF-A0A2I1XD47-F1
#
_cell.length_a   1.000
_cell.length_b   1.000
_cell.length_c   1.000
_cell.angle_alpha   90.00
_cell.angle_beta   90.00
_cell.angle_gamma   90.00
#
_symmetry.space_group_name_H-M   'P 1'
#
loop_
_entity.id
_entity.type
_entity.pdbx_description
1 polymer ?
#
loop_
_entity_poly.entity_id
_entity_poly.type
_entity_poly.pdbx_seq_one_letter_code
_entity_poly.pdbx_strand_id
1 'polypeptide(L)'
;MMDVNDFFIECNKLFDDGKYTEVIRRLDQFLAGIIDKNIQIREQILAQLLLGCCYLELAKKTKDTDEAEKLLKDADEHYQNMLRLTDQLTDEQERIEVQINAKSWLVHCYFQHIKRSKDTGKTNSLFGRAVKYNEEIWTLAKQLEDTQIRIEEQTNVLFWFGVCHFEQAIRAKDMNNAGKSFKQAAVFSKRHLRLAEQLEDKQSRIQQQIFAQFGLGRCYVGQVKRIKNKDKAEALFKKQAGKYLLAAYAQLSQLSDEAKKRIEKRIHQSLRDVDYLNGDWNSYFEKKKQETQESLFKTETSQLKDAVATVLAVLHITPIELGSIPLAHYTSPNVCHKLFGIGGNETASPMRIGSSTYMNDPSEGRGLLDLLNQQDLELENKADGASHNAFFTCFSSRVNDLNQFRLYGKEGGVEASGCCLVFNKNGDWLKEADVSVPFRSLSQKSGQDSDGLPEVGFSGDEYEKLPLYQVAYIAYKDEYIAEKKCGIWFPSQKEPKFGIRLKPVGNEEWHQFRLEKLKKALEELIGFFKDKSAVSDDDKEALEYIRYLFKDFAFRDEEEFRLLVIKPIDSEEIEYCETTQSLYIPYADIRNQADEVILGTNYEKTGNQRKAEVFRYQMKQKCPDVKVSRSTLPINPPNK
;
A
#
# COMPACT_ATOMS: atom_id res chain seq x y z
N MET A 1 -45.41 -14.41 -7.93
CA MET A 1 -44.77 -13.08 -8.10
C MET A 1 -44.19 -12.76 -6.75
N MET A 2 -42.87 -12.57 -6.65
CA MET A 2 -42.22 -12.25 -5.37
C MET A 2 -42.66 -10.85 -4.94
N ASP A 3 -42.87 -10.64 -3.63
CA ASP A 3 -43.15 -9.31 -3.10
C ASP A 3 -41.96 -8.38 -3.36
N VAL A 4 -42.21 -7.09 -3.55
CA VAL A 4 -41.15 -6.12 -3.85
C VAL A 4 -40.18 -5.98 -2.68
N ASN A 5 -40.64 -6.09 -1.42
CA ASN A 5 -39.73 -6.05 -0.27
C ASN A 5 -38.86 -7.31 -0.20
N ASP A 6 -39.45 -8.48 -0.44
CA ASP A 6 -38.71 -9.75 -0.50
C ASP A 6 -37.63 -9.71 -1.60
N PHE A 7 -37.92 -9.06 -2.73
CA PHE A 7 -36.96 -8.84 -3.81
C PHE A 7 -35.74 -8.03 -3.35
N PHE A 8 -35.93 -6.90 -2.67
CA PHE A 8 -34.81 -6.08 -2.19
C PHE A 8 -34.05 -6.75 -1.03
N ILE A 9 -34.73 -7.51 -0.16
CA ILE A 9 -34.07 -8.32 0.87
C ILE A 9 -33.14 -9.36 0.22
N GLU A 10 -33.58 -10.05 -0.82
CA GLU A 10 -32.74 -11.01 -1.54
C GLU A 10 -31.56 -10.30 -2.24
N CYS A 11 -31.78 -9.15 -2.85
CA CYS A 11 -30.72 -8.37 -3.48
C CYS A 11 -29.66 -7.91 -2.47
N ASN A 12 -30.06 -7.46 -1.28
CA ASN A 12 -29.12 -7.10 -0.21
C ASN A 12 -28.32 -8.32 0.27
N LYS A 13 -28.96 -9.48 0.41
CA LYS A 13 -28.24 -10.72 0.77
C LYS A 13 -27.21 -11.10 -0.29
N LEU A 14 -27.56 -11.00 -1.58
CA LEU A 14 -26.63 -11.25 -2.68
C LEU A 14 -25.50 -10.22 -2.73
N PHE A 15 -25.78 -8.96 -2.37
CA PHE A 15 -24.77 -7.92 -2.24
C PHE A 15 -23.78 -8.25 -1.12
N ASP A 16 -24.26 -8.67 0.05
CA ASP A 16 -23.44 -9.08 1.19
C ASP A 16 -22.60 -10.32 0.86
N ASP A 17 -23.14 -11.26 0.07
CA ASP A 17 -22.42 -12.40 -0.51
C ASP A 17 -21.37 -12.00 -1.57
N GLY A 18 -21.27 -10.71 -1.94
CA GLY A 18 -20.36 -10.20 -2.96
C GLY A 18 -20.76 -10.48 -4.41
N LYS A 19 -22.00 -10.92 -4.66
CA LYS A 19 -22.52 -11.29 -6.00
C LYS A 19 -23.04 -10.07 -6.77
N TYR A 20 -22.22 -9.02 -6.88
CA TYR A 20 -22.65 -7.72 -7.41
C TYR A 20 -23.19 -7.77 -8.84
N THR A 21 -22.59 -8.55 -9.73
CA THR A 21 -23.05 -8.67 -11.13
C THR A 21 -24.45 -9.28 -11.24
N GLU A 22 -24.78 -10.22 -10.35
CA GLU A 22 -26.13 -10.81 -10.30
C GLU A 22 -27.15 -9.81 -9.73
N VAL A 23 -26.77 -9.04 -8.70
CA VAL A 23 -27.60 -7.96 -8.16
C VAL A 23 -27.91 -6.92 -9.23
N ILE A 24 -26.89 -6.46 -9.98
CA ILE A 24 -27.05 -5.52 -11.09
C ILE A 24 -28.05 -6.05 -12.11
N ARG A 25 -27.84 -7.28 -12.59
CA ARG A 25 -28.73 -7.92 -13.58
C ARG A 25 -30.19 -7.96 -13.11
N ARG A 26 -30.43 -8.26 -11.84
CA ARG A 26 -31.79 -8.32 -11.25
C ARG A 26 -32.41 -6.95 -11.12
N LEU A 27 -31.65 -5.95 -10.65
CA LEU A 27 -32.13 -4.57 -10.51
C LEU A 27 -32.43 -3.92 -11.86
N ASP A 28 -31.61 -4.18 -12.89
CA ASP A 28 -31.88 -3.72 -14.25
C ASP A 28 -33.17 -4.32 -14.81
N GLN A 29 -33.40 -5.61 -14.58
CA GLN A 29 -34.64 -6.28 -14.96
C GLN A 29 -35.85 -5.70 -14.20
N PHE A 30 -35.69 -5.42 -12.91
CA PHE A 30 -36.72 -4.77 -12.11
C PHE A 30 -37.07 -3.39 -12.68
N LEU A 31 -36.09 -2.52 -12.91
CA LEU A 31 -36.28 -1.18 -13.47
C LEU A 31 -36.90 -1.20 -14.87
N ALA A 32 -36.52 -2.16 -15.72
CA ALA A 32 -37.10 -2.34 -17.05
C ALA A 32 -38.57 -2.82 -17.00
N GLY A 33 -38.95 -3.54 -15.94
CA GLY A 33 -40.30 -4.05 -15.72
C GLY A 33 -41.29 -3.02 -15.18
N ILE A 34 -40.85 -1.83 -14.77
CA ILE A 34 -41.73 -0.77 -14.25
C ILE A 34 -42.49 -0.12 -15.40
N ILE A 35 -43.79 -0.42 -15.50
CA ILE A 35 -44.68 0.07 -16.57
C ILE A 35 -44.99 1.56 -16.41
N ASP A 36 -45.29 2.01 -15.19
CA ASP A 36 -45.48 3.43 -14.86
C ASP A 36 -44.43 3.90 -13.87
N LYS A 37 -43.45 4.63 -14.40
CA LYS A 37 -42.32 5.17 -13.62
C LYS A 37 -42.74 6.26 -12.63
N ASN A 38 -43.98 6.75 -12.68
CA ASN A 38 -44.46 7.79 -11.76
C ASN A 38 -45.07 7.22 -10.46
N ILE A 39 -45.26 5.90 -10.35
CA ILE A 39 -45.96 5.28 -9.21
C ILE A 39 -44.98 4.65 -8.20
N GLN A 40 -43.90 4.02 -8.68
CA GLN A 40 -42.94 3.27 -7.85
C GLN A 40 -41.65 4.06 -7.60
N ILE A 41 -41.76 5.30 -7.12
CA ILE A 41 -40.61 6.20 -6.97
C ILE A 41 -39.65 5.72 -5.89
N ARG A 42 -40.16 5.23 -4.76
CA ARG A 42 -39.32 4.75 -3.64
C ARG A 42 -38.52 3.52 -4.03
N GLU A 43 -39.15 2.59 -4.74
CA GLU A 43 -38.51 1.38 -5.24
C GLU A 43 -37.45 1.71 -6.31
N GLN A 44 -37.72 2.68 -7.17
CA GLN A 44 -36.72 3.17 -8.12
C GLN A 44 -35.53 3.80 -7.40
N ILE A 45 -35.75 4.62 -6.38
CA ILE A 45 -34.70 5.21 -5.55
C ILE A 45 -33.83 4.11 -4.91
N LEU A 46 -34.46 3.10 -4.32
CA LEU A 46 -33.74 1.98 -3.69
C LEU A 46 -32.94 1.16 -4.71
N ALA A 47 -33.50 0.91 -5.89
CA ALA A 47 -32.79 0.23 -6.98
C ALA A 47 -31.58 1.04 -7.47
N GLN A 48 -31.73 2.36 -7.66
CA GLN A 48 -30.61 3.23 -8.06
C GLN A 48 -29.51 3.26 -6.99
N LEU A 49 -29.88 3.34 -5.70
CA LEU A 49 -28.94 3.28 -4.59
C LEU A 49 -28.12 1.98 -4.63
N LEU A 50 -28.80 0.83 -4.72
CA LEU A 50 -28.13 -0.47 -4.68
C LEU A 50 -27.29 -0.73 -5.94
N LEU A 51 -27.74 -0.30 -7.12
CA LEU A 51 -26.95 -0.32 -8.35
C LEU A 51 -25.66 0.50 -8.19
N GLY A 52 -25.78 1.75 -7.73
CA GLY A 52 -24.63 2.61 -7.47
C GLY A 52 -23.63 1.96 -6.51
N CYS A 53 -24.12 1.33 -5.44
CA CYS A 53 -23.28 0.58 -4.49
C CYS A 53 -22.58 -0.62 -5.16
N CYS A 54 -23.28 -1.41 -5.99
CA CYS A 54 -22.68 -2.53 -6.72
C CYS A 54 -21.55 -2.08 -7.64
N TYR A 55 -21.77 -1.04 -8.45
CA TYR A 55 -20.76 -0.50 -9.34
C TYR A 55 -19.57 0.08 -8.58
N LEU A 56 -19.81 0.77 -7.46
CA LEU A 56 -18.76 1.29 -6.61
C LEU A 56 -17.90 0.16 -5.99
N GLU A 57 -18.52 -0.91 -5.50
CA GLU A 57 -17.78 -2.06 -4.95
C GLU A 57 -17.00 -2.82 -6.03
N LEU A 58 -17.60 -3.05 -7.21
CA LEU A 58 -16.89 -3.61 -8.36
C LEU A 58 -15.69 -2.73 -8.74
N ALA A 59 -15.87 -1.42 -8.84
CA ALA A 59 -14.80 -0.48 -9.15
C ALA A 59 -13.64 -0.58 -8.15
N LYS A 60 -13.93 -0.73 -6.85
CA LYS A 60 -12.90 -0.89 -5.83
C LYS A 60 -12.12 -2.20 -5.97
N LYS A 61 -12.77 -3.29 -6.42
CA LYS A 61 -12.14 -4.61 -6.63
C LYS A 61 -11.42 -4.74 -7.97
N THR A 62 -11.75 -3.92 -8.96
CA THR A 62 -11.13 -3.95 -10.29
C THR A 62 -9.68 -3.45 -10.26
N LYS A 63 -8.76 -4.30 -10.73
CA LYS A 63 -7.32 -4.01 -10.84
C LYS A 63 -6.99 -3.09 -12.01
N ASP A 64 -7.68 -3.28 -13.14
CA ASP A 64 -7.49 -2.43 -14.31
C ASP A 64 -8.02 -1.00 -14.02
N THR A 65 -7.13 -0.02 -14.10
CA THR A 65 -7.46 1.38 -13.78
C THR A 65 -8.54 1.95 -14.71
N ASP A 66 -8.51 1.60 -15.99
CA ASP A 66 -9.42 2.18 -16.99
C ASP A 66 -10.82 1.58 -16.85
N GLU A 67 -10.92 0.28 -16.57
CA GLU A 67 -12.19 -0.39 -16.29
C GLU A 67 -12.79 0.06 -14.94
N ALA A 68 -11.96 0.17 -13.89
CA ALA A 68 -12.42 0.72 -12.61
C ALA A 68 -12.98 2.14 -12.74
N GLU A 69 -12.37 2.97 -13.59
CA GLU A 69 -12.84 4.34 -13.85
C GLU A 69 -14.20 4.36 -14.59
N LYS A 70 -14.49 3.38 -15.47
CA LYS A 70 -15.83 3.25 -16.07
C LYS A 70 -16.87 2.88 -15.01
N LEU A 71 -16.58 1.86 -14.19
CA LEU A 71 -17.47 1.43 -13.12
C LEU A 71 -17.77 2.57 -12.12
N LEU A 72 -16.80 3.44 -11.81
CA LEU A 72 -17.06 4.61 -10.97
C LEU A 72 -17.98 5.64 -11.66
N LYS A 73 -17.90 5.80 -12.98
CA LYS A 73 -18.83 6.67 -13.73
C LYS A 73 -20.24 6.09 -13.72
N ASP A 74 -20.38 4.78 -13.87
CA ASP A 74 -21.67 4.09 -13.78
C ASP A 74 -22.27 4.30 -12.37
N ALA A 75 -21.45 4.18 -11.32
CA ALA A 75 -21.88 4.48 -9.95
C ALA A 75 -22.33 5.95 -9.78
N ASP A 76 -21.55 6.93 -10.29
CA ASP A 76 -21.93 8.35 -10.28
C ASP A 76 -23.29 8.56 -10.98
N GLU A 77 -23.50 7.95 -12.15
CA GLU A 77 -24.75 8.08 -12.91
C GLU A 77 -25.97 7.59 -12.11
N HIS A 78 -25.86 6.45 -11.41
CA HIS A 78 -26.94 5.94 -10.58
C HIS A 78 -27.28 6.87 -9.41
N TYR A 79 -26.29 7.44 -8.73
CA TYR A 79 -26.55 8.41 -7.66
C TYR A 79 -27.11 9.74 -8.19
N GLN A 80 -26.72 10.17 -9.40
CA GLN A 80 -27.35 11.32 -10.06
C GLN A 80 -28.81 11.01 -10.45
N ASN A 81 -29.11 9.80 -10.89
CA ASN A 81 -30.49 9.37 -11.17
C ASN A 81 -31.33 9.34 -9.90
N MET A 82 -30.77 8.89 -8.77
CA MET A 82 -31.40 8.99 -7.45
C MET A 82 -31.78 10.44 -7.12
N LEU A 83 -30.90 11.41 -7.35
CA LEU A 83 -31.21 12.84 -7.16
C LEU A 83 -32.36 13.32 -8.06
N ARG A 84 -32.40 12.92 -9.33
CA ARG A 84 -33.49 13.31 -10.26
C ARG A 84 -34.85 12.78 -9.82
N LEU A 85 -34.89 11.62 -9.16
CA LEU A 85 -36.13 11.05 -8.63
C LEU A 85 -36.65 11.81 -7.41
N THR A 86 -35.79 12.54 -6.69
CA THR A 86 -36.21 13.29 -5.48
C THR A 86 -37.25 14.37 -5.77
N ASP A 87 -37.23 14.97 -6.97
CA ASP A 87 -38.20 15.98 -7.39
C ASP A 87 -39.64 15.43 -7.48
N GLN A 88 -39.79 14.11 -7.56
CA GLN A 88 -41.08 13.42 -7.68
C GLN A 88 -41.63 12.97 -6.32
N LEU A 89 -40.85 13.09 -5.24
CA LEU A 89 -41.30 12.80 -3.88
C LEU A 89 -42.20 13.92 -3.36
N THR A 90 -43.35 13.59 -2.77
CA THR A 90 -44.29 14.58 -2.23
C THR A 90 -43.94 15.01 -0.82
N ASP A 91 -43.27 14.15 -0.05
CA ASP A 91 -42.84 14.45 1.32
C ASP A 91 -41.52 15.23 1.32
N GLU A 92 -41.51 16.39 1.99
CA GLU A 92 -40.36 17.29 1.99
C GLU A 92 -39.17 16.73 2.80
N GLN A 93 -39.44 16.09 3.94
CA GLN A 93 -38.38 15.50 4.77
C GLN A 93 -37.74 14.30 4.08
N GLU A 94 -38.55 13.40 3.53
CA GLU A 94 -38.07 12.27 2.73
C GLU A 94 -37.22 12.76 1.54
N ARG A 95 -37.66 13.83 0.86
CA ARG A 95 -36.89 14.44 -0.23
C ARG A 95 -35.52 14.90 0.26
N ILE A 96 -35.45 15.58 1.40
CA ILE A 96 -34.20 16.06 2.00
C ILE A 96 -33.30 14.88 2.35
N GLU A 97 -33.82 13.85 3.02
CA GLU A 97 -33.06 12.65 3.42
C GLU A 97 -32.48 11.90 2.21
N VAL A 98 -33.30 11.67 1.18
CA VAL A 98 -32.84 11.01 -0.06
C VAL A 98 -31.79 11.86 -0.77
N GLN A 99 -31.95 13.19 -0.80
CA GLN A 99 -30.94 14.09 -1.37
C GLN A 99 -29.62 14.05 -0.60
N ILE A 100 -29.67 14.02 0.74
CA ILE A 100 -28.48 13.88 1.59
C ILE A 100 -27.77 12.56 1.27
N ASN A 101 -28.51 11.45 1.26
CA ASN A 101 -27.97 10.12 1.01
C ASN A 101 -27.30 10.04 -0.37
N ALA A 102 -27.99 10.46 -1.44
CA ALA A 102 -27.44 10.44 -2.79
C ALA A 102 -26.16 11.30 -2.92
N LYS A 103 -26.15 12.50 -2.33
CA LYS A 103 -24.96 13.37 -2.32
C LYS A 103 -23.82 12.78 -1.51
N SER A 104 -24.11 12.11 -0.40
CA SER A 104 -23.10 11.42 0.41
C SER A 104 -22.41 10.35 -0.41
N TRP A 105 -23.16 9.52 -1.13
CA TRP A 105 -22.59 8.53 -2.04
C TRP A 105 -21.81 9.13 -3.21
N LEU A 106 -22.22 10.28 -3.76
CA LEU A 106 -21.43 11.02 -4.75
C LEU A 106 -20.09 11.49 -4.19
N VAL A 107 -20.06 12.00 -2.94
CA VAL A 107 -18.82 12.34 -2.23
C VAL A 107 -17.91 11.11 -2.10
N HIS A 108 -18.48 9.96 -1.71
CA HIS A 108 -17.74 8.70 -1.65
C HIS A 108 -17.17 8.29 -3.01
N CYS A 109 -17.97 8.38 -4.09
CA CYS A 109 -17.56 8.04 -5.45
C CYS A 109 -16.39 8.91 -5.92
N TYR A 110 -16.48 10.25 -5.73
CA TYR A 110 -15.38 11.16 -6.07
C TYR A 110 -14.14 10.91 -5.25
N PHE A 111 -14.29 10.56 -3.97
CA PHE A 111 -13.14 10.19 -3.16
C PHE A 111 -12.45 8.91 -3.66
N GLN A 112 -13.21 7.92 -4.17
CA GLN A 112 -12.60 6.74 -4.81
C GLN A 112 -11.89 7.09 -6.12
N HIS A 113 -12.46 7.97 -6.96
CA HIS A 113 -11.76 8.47 -8.15
C HIS A 113 -10.43 9.16 -7.77
N ILE A 114 -10.45 10.02 -6.76
CA ILE A 114 -9.27 10.71 -6.24
C ILE A 114 -8.18 9.71 -5.86
N LYS A 115 -8.54 8.67 -5.09
CA LYS A 115 -7.58 7.65 -4.63
C LYS A 115 -6.88 6.93 -5.78
N ARG A 116 -7.58 6.70 -6.90
CA ARG A 116 -7.07 5.96 -8.06
C ARG A 116 -6.30 6.82 -9.06
N SER A 117 -6.37 8.15 -8.96
CA SER A 117 -5.77 9.05 -9.93
C SER A 117 -4.48 9.70 -9.39
N LYS A 118 -3.37 9.64 -10.15
CA LYS A 118 -2.23 10.56 -9.96
C LYS A 118 -2.38 11.88 -10.72
N ASP A 119 -3.42 12.02 -11.55
CA ASP A 119 -3.68 13.27 -12.28
C ASP A 119 -4.03 14.40 -11.31
N THR A 120 -3.09 15.31 -11.09
CA THR A 120 -3.24 16.39 -10.12
C THR A 120 -4.36 17.37 -10.50
N GLY A 121 -4.55 17.64 -11.79
CA GLY A 121 -5.63 18.51 -12.28
C GLY A 121 -7.00 17.88 -12.07
N LYS A 122 -7.15 16.62 -12.51
CA LYS A 122 -8.37 15.82 -12.32
C LYS A 122 -8.72 15.69 -10.84
N THR A 123 -7.73 15.37 -10.00
CA THR A 123 -7.89 15.18 -8.56
C THR A 123 -8.35 16.46 -7.87
N ASN A 124 -7.76 17.61 -8.20
CA ASN A 124 -8.18 18.90 -7.65
C ASN A 124 -9.62 19.25 -8.03
N SER A 125 -10.03 18.97 -9.28
CA SER A 125 -11.41 19.16 -9.72
C SER A 125 -12.38 18.26 -8.94
N LEU A 126 -12.03 16.98 -8.73
CA LEU A 126 -12.85 16.03 -7.97
C LEU A 126 -12.99 16.45 -6.50
N PHE A 127 -11.92 16.95 -5.87
CA PHE A 127 -12.02 17.50 -4.52
C PHE A 127 -12.98 18.68 -4.46
N GLY A 128 -12.94 19.59 -5.44
CA GLY A 128 -13.88 20.71 -5.52
C GLY A 128 -15.33 20.25 -5.58
N ARG A 129 -15.62 19.17 -6.33
CA ARG A 129 -16.96 18.57 -6.38
C ARG A 129 -17.37 17.93 -5.05
N ALA A 130 -16.48 17.16 -4.42
CA ALA A 130 -16.75 16.54 -3.12
C ALA A 130 -17.00 17.59 -2.02
N VAL A 131 -16.22 18.67 -1.99
CA VAL A 131 -16.42 19.81 -1.08
C VAL A 131 -17.79 20.46 -1.33
N LYS A 132 -18.14 20.72 -2.59
CA LYS A 132 -19.44 21.31 -2.96
C LYS A 132 -20.61 20.46 -2.47
N TYR A 133 -20.60 19.15 -2.73
CA TYR A 133 -21.68 18.29 -2.25
C TYR A 133 -21.75 18.21 -0.72
N ASN A 134 -20.60 18.19 -0.03
CA ASN A 134 -20.58 18.29 1.44
C ASN A 134 -21.17 19.61 1.97
N GLU A 135 -20.95 20.74 1.30
CA GLU A 135 -21.56 22.03 1.67
C GLU A 135 -23.08 22.03 1.45
N GLU A 136 -23.55 21.39 0.37
CA GLU A 136 -24.97 21.20 0.10
C GLU A 136 -25.63 20.28 1.14
N ILE A 137 -24.99 19.15 1.48
CA ILE A 137 -25.47 18.22 2.53
C ILE A 137 -25.55 18.97 3.87
N TRP A 138 -24.54 19.76 4.23
CA TRP A 138 -24.56 20.56 5.45
C TRP A 138 -25.77 21.52 5.51
N THR A 139 -26.15 22.09 4.36
CA THR A 139 -27.29 23.00 4.27
C THR A 139 -28.62 22.26 4.40
N LEU A 140 -28.76 21.11 3.72
CA LEU A 140 -29.92 20.23 3.82
C LEU A 140 -30.10 19.66 5.23
N ALA A 141 -29.02 19.21 5.87
CA ALA A 141 -29.07 18.66 7.22
C ALA A 141 -29.63 19.64 8.25
N LYS A 142 -29.46 20.96 8.06
CA LYS A 142 -30.06 21.98 8.95
C LYS A 142 -31.59 22.03 8.88
N GLN A 143 -32.17 21.55 7.78
CA GLN A 143 -33.61 21.54 7.51
C GLN A 143 -34.29 20.28 8.04
N LEU A 144 -33.50 19.26 8.46
CA LEU A 144 -34.03 18.07 9.11
C LEU A 144 -34.68 18.43 10.45
N GLU A 145 -35.89 17.91 10.63
CA GLU A 145 -36.70 18.09 11.85
C GLU A 145 -36.12 17.29 13.02
N ASP A 146 -35.68 16.06 12.77
CA ASP A 146 -35.05 15.22 13.78
C ASP A 146 -33.66 15.77 14.12
N THR A 147 -33.50 16.15 15.40
CA THR A 147 -32.27 16.77 15.88
C THR A 147 -31.10 15.79 15.88
N GLN A 148 -31.35 14.53 16.16
CA GLN A 148 -30.31 13.51 16.26
C GLN A 148 -29.84 13.10 14.86
N ILE A 149 -30.76 12.86 13.91
CA ILE A 149 -30.41 12.60 12.50
C ILE A 149 -29.62 13.79 11.94
N ARG A 150 -30.05 15.02 12.23
CA ARG A 150 -29.30 16.23 11.84
C ARG A 150 -27.87 16.23 12.37
N ILE A 151 -27.66 15.88 13.64
CA ILE A 151 -26.33 15.86 14.26
C ILE A 151 -25.47 14.76 13.61
N GLU A 152 -26.05 13.60 13.31
CA GLU A 152 -25.38 12.48 12.62
C GLU A 152 -24.91 12.89 11.23
N GLU A 153 -25.78 13.49 10.42
CA GLU A 153 -25.42 13.96 9.08
C GLU A 153 -24.36 15.07 9.10
N GLN A 154 -24.49 16.03 10.00
CA GLN A 154 -23.48 17.08 10.17
C GLN A 154 -22.13 16.50 10.63
N THR A 155 -22.14 15.46 11.47
CA THR A 155 -20.94 14.74 11.92
C THR A 155 -20.26 14.05 10.74
N ASN A 156 -21.02 13.35 9.89
CA ASN A 156 -20.52 12.71 8.67
C ASN A 156 -19.93 13.71 7.68
N VAL A 157 -20.56 14.86 7.49
CA VAL A 157 -20.03 15.94 6.64
C VAL A 157 -18.69 16.47 7.17
N LEU A 158 -18.58 16.71 8.48
CA LEU A 158 -17.32 17.19 9.09
C LEU A 158 -16.20 16.16 8.96
N PHE A 159 -16.53 14.87 9.09
CA PHE A 159 -15.60 13.78 8.82
C PHE A 159 -15.09 13.86 7.38
N TRP A 160 -15.98 13.96 6.38
CA TRP A 160 -15.60 14.01 4.97
C TRP A 160 -14.83 15.26 4.57
N PHE A 161 -15.14 16.44 5.13
CA PHE A 161 -14.30 17.62 4.97
C PHE A 161 -12.89 17.39 5.52
N GLY A 162 -12.79 16.79 6.71
CA GLY A 162 -11.50 16.42 7.31
C GLY A 162 -10.69 15.48 6.42
N VAL A 163 -11.33 14.42 5.91
CA VAL A 163 -10.72 13.43 5.01
C VAL A 163 -10.27 14.05 3.69
N CYS A 164 -11.11 14.87 3.04
CA CYS A 164 -10.78 15.51 1.77
C CYS A 164 -9.55 16.42 1.91
N HIS A 165 -9.52 17.29 2.94
CA HIS A 165 -8.38 18.16 3.17
C HIS A 165 -7.12 17.41 3.61
N PHE A 166 -7.26 16.31 4.35
CA PHE A 166 -6.13 15.45 4.69
C PHE A 166 -5.51 14.82 3.43
N GLU A 167 -6.35 14.30 2.53
CA GLU A 167 -5.90 13.69 1.28
C GLU A 167 -5.26 14.74 0.33
N GLN A 168 -5.82 15.95 0.27
CA GLN A 168 -5.18 17.08 -0.42
C GLN A 168 -3.79 17.39 0.17
N ALA A 169 -3.65 17.33 1.50
CA ALA A 169 -2.41 17.64 2.18
C ALA A 169 -1.30 16.65 1.87
N ILE A 170 -1.59 15.35 1.83
CA ILE A 170 -0.59 14.32 1.52
C ILE A 170 -0.12 14.40 0.07
N ARG A 171 -1.02 14.76 -0.86
CA ARG A 171 -0.77 14.90 -2.31
C ARG A 171 -0.14 16.23 -2.72
N ALA A 172 -0.17 17.24 -1.84
CA ALA A 172 0.39 18.54 -2.14
C ALA A 172 1.91 18.45 -2.34
N LYS A 173 2.37 18.85 -3.54
CA LYS A 173 3.80 18.84 -3.91
C LYS A 173 4.62 19.86 -3.11
N ASP A 174 4.01 20.98 -2.71
CA ASP A 174 4.67 21.99 -1.89
C ASP A 174 4.26 21.92 -0.42
N MET A 175 5.24 22.10 0.46
CA MET A 175 5.07 22.02 1.91
C MET A 175 4.09 23.07 2.47
N ASN A 176 3.94 24.23 1.82
CA ASN A 176 3.07 25.29 2.31
C ASN A 176 1.60 24.92 2.14
N ASN A 177 1.21 24.44 0.96
CA ASN A 177 -0.14 23.98 0.69
C ASN A 177 -0.46 22.70 1.46
N ALA A 178 0.52 21.79 1.62
CA ALA A 178 0.38 20.62 2.51
C ALA A 178 0.04 21.05 3.94
N GLY A 179 0.85 21.96 4.52
CA GLY A 179 0.63 22.47 5.88
C GLY A 179 -0.70 23.19 6.07
N LYS A 180 -1.13 24.00 5.09
CA LYS A 180 -2.45 24.66 5.10
C LYS A 180 -3.58 23.64 5.10
N SER A 181 -3.49 22.63 4.26
CA SER A 181 -4.52 21.59 4.11
C SER A 181 -4.61 20.71 5.37
N PHE A 182 -3.48 20.32 5.97
CA PHE A 182 -3.50 19.63 7.27
C PHE A 182 -4.11 20.48 8.39
N LYS A 183 -3.86 21.80 8.39
CA LYS A 183 -4.48 22.71 9.35
C LYS A 183 -6.00 22.76 9.16
N GLN A 184 -6.49 22.82 7.92
CA GLN A 184 -7.92 22.77 7.62
C GLN A 184 -8.53 21.43 8.05
N ALA A 185 -7.90 20.31 7.71
CA ALA A 185 -8.33 18.98 8.14
C ALA A 185 -8.45 18.89 9.67
N ALA A 186 -7.44 19.38 10.41
CA ALA A 186 -7.48 19.42 11.87
C ALA A 186 -8.58 20.33 12.44
N VAL A 187 -8.95 21.42 11.74
CA VAL A 187 -10.09 22.27 12.15
C VAL A 187 -11.40 21.51 12.01
N PHE A 188 -11.60 20.81 10.89
CA PHE A 188 -12.80 20.00 10.68
C PHE A 188 -12.88 18.83 11.67
N SER A 189 -11.79 18.10 11.90
CA SER A 189 -11.77 17.02 12.89
C SER A 189 -12.00 17.52 14.33
N LYS A 190 -11.59 18.74 14.68
CA LYS A 190 -11.95 19.35 16.00
C LYS A 190 -13.44 19.66 16.10
N ARG A 191 -14.06 20.15 15.02
CA ARG A 191 -15.50 20.41 14.98
C ARG A 191 -16.28 19.09 15.03
N HIS A 192 -15.83 18.09 14.28
CA HIS A 192 -16.35 16.73 14.28
C HIS A 192 -16.36 16.15 15.70
N LEU A 193 -15.24 16.24 16.42
CA LEU A 193 -15.15 15.75 17.80
C LEU A 193 -16.17 16.41 18.75
N ARG A 194 -16.33 17.74 18.66
CA ARG A 194 -17.29 18.49 19.51
C ARG A 194 -18.75 18.16 19.19
N LEU A 195 -19.05 17.88 17.92
CA LEU A 195 -20.39 17.55 17.50
C LEU A 195 -20.74 16.10 17.88
N ALA A 196 -19.78 15.19 17.75
CA ALA A 196 -19.94 13.79 18.18
C ALA A 196 -20.30 13.66 19.67
N GLU A 197 -19.83 14.57 20.53
CA GLU A 197 -20.20 14.61 21.96
C GLU A 197 -21.71 14.80 22.20
N GLN A 198 -22.43 15.34 21.23
CA GLN A 198 -23.88 15.61 21.31
C GLN A 198 -24.74 14.43 20.83
N LEU A 199 -24.14 13.37 20.30
CA LEU A 199 -24.87 12.17 19.89
C LEU A 199 -25.42 11.43 21.12
N GLU A 200 -26.72 11.13 21.10
CA GLU A 200 -27.40 10.40 22.16
C GLU A 200 -27.03 8.92 22.17
N ASP A 201 -26.94 8.30 20.98
CA ASP A 201 -26.51 6.91 20.86
C ASP A 201 -25.04 6.75 21.29
N LYS A 202 -24.83 5.95 22.33
CA LYS A 202 -23.52 5.79 22.96
C LYS A 202 -22.50 5.19 22.00
N GLN A 203 -22.88 4.22 21.18
CA GLN A 203 -21.97 3.54 20.27
C GLN A 203 -21.54 4.47 19.13
N SER A 204 -22.51 5.13 18.49
CA SER A 204 -22.28 6.14 17.45
C SER A 204 -21.40 7.28 17.97
N ARG A 205 -21.67 7.78 19.18
CA ARG A 205 -20.83 8.79 19.84
C ARG A 205 -19.38 8.33 19.96
N ILE A 206 -19.14 7.15 20.53
CA ILE A 206 -17.79 6.63 20.75
C ILE A 206 -17.06 6.43 19.42
N GLN A 207 -17.72 5.82 18.43
CA GLN A 207 -17.16 5.61 17.11
C GLN A 207 -16.74 6.91 16.44
N GLN A 208 -17.62 7.92 16.45
CA GLN A 208 -17.35 9.22 15.83
C GLN A 208 -16.26 10.00 16.59
N GLN A 209 -16.19 9.88 17.93
CA GLN A 209 -15.09 10.43 18.72
C GLN A 209 -13.75 9.81 18.34
N ILE A 210 -13.68 8.48 18.21
CA ILE A 210 -12.47 7.77 17.80
C ILE A 210 -12.04 8.22 16.41
N PHE A 211 -12.97 8.32 15.44
CA PHE A 211 -12.66 8.81 14.09
C PHE A 211 -12.12 10.23 14.09
N ALA A 212 -12.74 11.14 14.85
CA ALA A 212 -12.29 12.52 14.96
C ALA A 212 -10.90 12.64 15.60
N GLN A 213 -10.67 11.91 16.70
CA GLN A 213 -9.39 11.88 17.40
C GLN A 213 -8.28 11.26 16.54
N PHE A 214 -8.58 10.16 15.85
CA PHE A 214 -7.67 9.54 14.89
C PHE A 214 -7.31 10.50 13.75
N GLY A 215 -8.31 11.18 13.17
CA GLY A 215 -8.11 12.21 12.15
C GLY A 215 -7.21 13.34 12.65
N LEU A 216 -7.43 13.83 13.87
CA LEU A 216 -6.57 14.84 14.50
C LEU A 216 -5.14 14.37 14.68
N GLY A 217 -4.97 13.16 15.23
CA GLY A 217 -3.68 12.52 15.41
C GLY A 217 -2.88 12.51 14.12
N ARG A 218 -3.48 11.98 13.04
CA ARG A 218 -2.86 11.93 11.71
C ARG A 218 -2.57 13.30 11.12
N CYS A 219 -3.45 14.29 11.30
CA CYS A 219 -3.19 15.65 10.84
C CYS A 219 -1.95 16.28 11.50
N TYR A 220 -1.72 15.99 12.78
CA TYR A 220 -0.52 16.49 13.47
C TYR A 220 0.73 15.71 13.09
N VAL A 221 0.66 14.39 12.91
CA VAL A 221 1.77 13.59 12.34
C VAL A 221 2.15 14.12 10.95
N GLY A 222 1.17 14.35 10.08
CA GLY A 222 1.38 14.91 8.75
C GLY A 222 2.01 16.31 8.77
N GLN A 223 1.61 17.16 9.73
CA GLN A 223 2.25 18.45 9.94
C GLN A 223 3.73 18.30 10.34
N VAL A 224 4.05 17.41 11.28
CA VAL A 224 5.46 17.15 11.66
C VAL A 224 6.28 16.74 10.42
N LYS A 225 5.75 15.82 9.60
CA LYS A 225 6.44 15.32 8.39
C LYS A 225 6.66 16.38 7.30
N ARG A 226 5.86 17.46 7.25
CA ARG A 226 5.89 18.47 6.17
C ARG A 226 6.33 19.87 6.61
N ILE A 227 6.73 20.08 7.86
CA ILE A 227 7.23 21.38 8.36
C ILE A 227 8.71 21.56 8.02
N LYS A 228 9.09 22.77 7.58
CA LYS A 228 10.50 23.11 7.26
C LYS A 228 11.39 23.34 8.49
N ASN A 229 10.88 23.96 9.56
CA ASN A 229 11.48 24.00 10.90
C ASN A 229 10.67 24.89 11.87
N LYS A 230 10.65 24.52 13.16
CA LYS A 230 10.52 25.32 14.40
C LYS A 230 10.38 24.30 15.54
N ASP A 231 11.45 24.03 16.30
CA ASP A 231 11.48 23.03 17.39
C ASP A 231 10.26 23.06 18.30
N LYS A 232 9.77 24.27 18.65
CA LYS A 232 8.58 24.45 19.49
C LYS A 232 7.29 23.99 18.82
N ALA A 233 7.11 24.26 17.52
CA ALA A 233 5.91 23.87 16.80
C ALA A 233 5.90 22.35 16.55
N GLU A 234 7.06 21.80 16.19
CA GLU A 234 7.25 20.38 16.01
C GLU A 234 6.98 19.61 17.31
N ALA A 235 7.59 20.01 18.43
CA ALA A 235 7.35 19.40 19.74
C ALA A 235 5.87 19.49 20.15
N LEU A 236 5.20 20.61 19.87
CA LEU A 236 3.77 20.76 20.12
C LEU A 236 2.95 19.79 19.27
N PHE A 237 3.25 19.64 17.98
CA PHE A 237 2.51 18.73 17.10
C PHE A 237 2.75 17.26 17.45
N LYS A 238 3.98 16.86 17.79
CA LYS A 238 4.27 15.53 18.33
C LYS A 238 3.44 15.24 19.58
N LYS A 239 3.41 16.19 20.52
CA LYS A 239 2.59 16.08 21.75
C LYS A 239 1.10 15.98 21.45
N GLN A 240 0.58 16.79 20.52
CA GLN A 240 -0.84 16.72 20.14
C GLN A 240 -1.18 15.42 19.41
N ALA A 241 -0.31 14.94 18.51
CA ALA A 241 -0.47 13.67 17.82
C ALA A 241 -0.61 12.52 18.82
N GLY A 242 0.35 12.38 19.73
CA GLY A 242 0.32 11.37 20.79
C GLY A 242 -0.94 11.49 21.67
N LYS A 243 -1.30 12.71 22.10
CA LYS A 243 -2.50 12.96 22.92
C LYS A 243 -3.77 12.41 22.25
N TYR A 244 -4.02 12.77 20.99
CA TYR A 244 -5.27 12.37 20.32
C TYR A 244 -5.27 10.90 19.94
N LEU A 245 -4.12 10.33 19.52
CA LEU A 245 -4.03 8.91 19.18
C LEU A 245 -4.19 8.00 20.41
N LEU A 246 -3.57 8.36 21.55
CA LEU A 246 -3.74 7.62 22.79
C LEU A 246 -5.17 7.70 23.33
N ALA A 247 -5.84 8.85 23.18
CA ALA A 247 -7.25 8.99 23.51
C ALA A 247 -8.12 8.06 22.64
N ALA A 248 -7.86 8.02 21.33
CA ALA A 248 -8.58 7.14 20.41
C ALA A 248 -8.35 5.68 20.76
N TYR A 249 -7.09 5.30 21.06
CA TYR A 249 -6.72 3.96 21.48
C TYR A 249 -7.44 3.53 22.78
N ALA A 250 -7.49 4.40 23.79
CA ALA A 250 -8.13 4.11 25.06
C ALA A 250 -9.65 3.89 24.95
N GLN A 251 -10.29 4.45 23.92
CA GLN A 251 -11.71 4.27 23.66
C GLN A 251 -12.04 2.99 22.85
N LEU A 252 -11.05 2.33 22.25
CA LEU A 252 -11.25 1.15 21.39
C LEU A 252 -11.95 -0.02 22.08
N SER A 253 -11.68 -0.22 23.38
CA SER A 253 -12.30 -1.29 24.17
C SER A 253 -13.81 -1.16 24.32
N GLN A 254 -14.39 -0.03 23.91
CA GLN A 254 -15.82 0.26 24.00
C GLN A 254 -16.58 0.00 22.69
N LEU A 255 -15.89 -0.33 21.59
CA LEU A 255 -16.47 -0.70 20.29
C LEU A 255 -16.76 -2.20 20.20
N SER A 256 -17.58 -2.60 19.23
CA SER A 256 -17.72 -4.00 18.81
C SER A 256 -16.43 -4.55 18.20
N ASP A 257 -16.23 -5.87 18.26
CA ASP A 257 -14.97 -6.52 17.87
C ASP A 257 -14.59 -6.31 16.40
N GLU A 258 -15.55 -6.38 15.47
CA GLU A 258 -15.28 -6.18 14.03
C GLU A 258 -14.84 -4.74 13.72
N ALA A 259 -15.55 -3.76 14.28
CA ALA A 259 -15.24 -2.35 14.08
C ALA A 259 -13.91 -1.99 14.73
N LYS A 260 -13.66 -2.53 15.95
CA LYS A 260 -12.44 -2.34 16.73
C LYS A 260 -11.18 -2.79 15.98
N LYS A 261 -11.14 -4.04 15.51
CA LYS A 261 -9.94 -4.62 14.84
C LYS A 261 -9.44 -3.74 13.69
N ARG A 262 -10.36 -3.21 12.87
CA ARG A 262 -10.02 -2.40 11.68
C ARG A 262 -9.37 -1.05 12.04
N ILE A 263 -9.88 -0.36 13.06
CA ILE A 263 -9.35 0.95 13.45
C ILE A 263 -8.14 0.84 14.39
N GLU A 264 -8.09 -0.22 15.20
CA GLU A 264 -6.99 -0.51 16.12
C GLU A 264 -5.66 -0.60 15.39
N LYS A 265 -5.59 -1.40 14.31
CA LYS A 265 -4.38 -1.52 13.48
C LYS A 265 -3.86 -0.17 13.01
N ARG A 266 -4.76 0.72 12.56
CA ARG A 266 -4.41 2.05 12.04
C ARG A 266 -3.96 3.02 13.13
N ILE A 267 -4.59 2.97 14.30
CA ILE A 267 -4.18 3.76 15.47
C ILE A 267 -2.81 3.30 15.95
N HIS A 268 -2.57 1.99 16.03
CA HIS A 268 -1.29 1.41 16.43
C HIS A 268 -0.16 1.86 15.50
N GLN A 269 -0.36 1.75 14.17
CA GLN A 269 0.57 2.26 13.16
C GLN A 269 0.87 3.76 13.34
N SER A 270 -0.16 4.57 13.64
CA SER A 270 0.01 6.01 13.85
C SER A 270 0.74 6.34 15.16
N LEU A 271 0.53 5.54 16.21
CA LEU A 271 1.26 5.67 17.48
C LEU A 271 2.74 5.31 17.29
N ARG A 272 3.02 4.23 16.54
CA ARG A 272 4.37 3.85 16.13
C ARG A 272 5.05 5.00 15.38
N ASP A 273 4.38 5.62 14.41
CA ASP A 273 4.89 6.82 13.74
C ASP A 273 5.24 7.97 14.71
N VAL A 274 4.47 8.16 15.78
CA VAL A 274 4.76 9.16 16.82
C VAL A 274 6.04 8.81 17.60
N ASP A 275 6.28 7.54 17.92
CA ASP A 275 7.52 7.11 18.58
C ASP A 275 8.75 7.40 17.72
N TYR A 276 8.67 7.09 16.42
CA TYR A 276 9.75 7.40 15.47
C TYR A 276 10.02 8.90 15.42
N LEU A 277 8.97 9.71 15.34
CA LEU A 277 9.10 11.16 15.33
C LEU A 277 9.69 11.70 16.65
N ASN A 278 9.41 11.06 17.78
CA ASN A 278 9.96 11.44 19.08
C ASN A 278 11.40 10.97 19.32
N GLY A 279 11.96 10.13 18.44
CA GLY A 279 13.26 9.50 18.67
C GLY A 279 13.23 8.37 19.69
N ASP A 280 12.04 7.86 20.03
CA ASP A 280 11.90 6.69 20.91
C ASP A 280 12.07 5.41 20.09
N TRP A 281 13.33 5.14 19.72
CA TRP A 281 13.69 4.02 18.86
C TRP A 281 13.33 2.66 19.45
N ASN A 282 13.35 2.52 20.78
CA ASN A 282 12.95 1.30 21.46
C ASN A 282 11.44 1.07 21.33
N SER A 283 10.61 2.04 21.73
CA SER A 283 9.15 1.92 21.62
C SER A 283 8.71 1.67 20.17
N TYR A 284 9.31 2.41 19.23
CA TYR A 284 9.07 2.23 17.80
C TYR A 284 9.39 0.81 17.32
N PHE A 285 10.58 0.32 17.64
CA PHE A 285 11.05 -0.99 17.20
C PHE A 285 10.25 -2.13 17.83
N GLU A 286 9.98 -2.08 19.13
CA GLU A 286 9.25 -3.15 19.80
C GLU A 286 7.81 -3.26 19.28
N LYS A 287 7.14 -2.13 18.96
CA LYS A 287 5.82 -2.17 18.28
C LYS A 287 5.91 -2.83 16.90
N LYS A 288 6.90 -2.47 16.11
CA LYS A 288 7.13 -3.06 14.77
C LYS A 288 7.46 -4.55 14.83
N LYS A 289 8.25 -4.97 15.82
CA LYS A 289 8.56 -6.38 16.10
C LYS A 289 7.32 -7.14 16.57
N GLN A 290 6.55 -6.56 17.49
CA GLN A 290 5.30 -7.15 17.99
C GLN A 290 4.30 -7.38 16.86
N GLU A 291 4.09 -6.39 15.99
CA GLU A 291 3.24 -6.54 14.80
C GLU A 291 3.69 -7.73 13.92
N THR A 292 4.99 -7.91 13.75
CA THR A 292 5.57 -9.02 12.97
C THR A 292 5.36 -10.36 13.69
N GLN A 293 5.61 -10.41 15.00
CA GLN A 293 5.42 -11.60 15.82
C GLN A 293 3.96 -12.06 15.81
N GLU A 294 3.01 -11.16 16.09
CA GLU A 294 1.58 -11.47 16.14
C GLU A 294 1.05 -11.91 14.77
N SER A 295 1.55 -11.29 13.69
CA SER A 295 1.11 -11.59 12.32
C SER A 295 1.62 -12.93 11.79
N LEU A 296 2.86 -13.32 12.14
CA LEU A 296 3.52 -14.49 11.55
C LEU A 296 3.55 -15.70 12.48
N PHE A 297 3.69 -15.45 13.78
CA PHE A 297 3.91 -16.48 14.81
C PHE A 297 2.78 -16.51 15.85
N LYS A 298 1.73 -15.67 15.70
CA LYS A 298 0.62 -15.57 16.65
C LYS A 298 1.16 -15.31 18.08
N THR A 299 0.78 -16.15 19.04
CA THR A 299 1.26 -16.09 20.44
C THR A 299 2.46 -17.00 20.70
N GLU A 300 2.96 -17.72 19.69
CA GLU A 300 4.10 -18.63 19.87
C GLU A 300 5.41 -17.84 19.84
N THR A 301 6.20 -18.00 20.89
CA THR A 301 7.51 -17.38 21.02
C THR A 301 8.57 -18.45 21.26
N SER A 302 9.52 -18.58 20.34
CA SER A 302 10.76 -19.34 20.53
C SER A 302 11.95 -18.43 20.25
N GLN A 303 13.14 -18.79 20.73
CA GLN A 303 14.36 -18.01 20.48
C GLN A 303 14.58 -17.77 18.97
N LEU A 304 14.35 -18.80 18.14
CA LEU A 304 14.46 -18.71 16.69
C LEU A 304 13.42 -17.74 16.11
N LYS A 305 12.14 -17.91 16.45
CA LYS A 305 11.05 -17.05 15.94
C LYS A 305 11.24 -15.59 16.37
N ASP A 306 11.69 -15.36 17.60
CA ASP A 306 12.00 -14.02 18.12
C ASP A 306 13.15 -13.35 17.35
N ALA A 307 14.22 -14.10 17.08
CA ALA A 307 15.35 -13.62 16.29
C ALA A 307 14.94 -13.34 14.82
N VAL A 308 14.13 -14.22 14.21
CA VAL A 308 13.57 -14.03 12.86
C VAL A 308 12.66 -12.79 12.82
N ALA A 309 11.75 -12.62 13.78
CA ALA A 309 10.90 -11.43 13.88
C ALA A 309 11.75 -10.16 14.05
N THR A 310 12.83 -10.23 14.82
CA THR A 310 13.78 -9.12 15.01
C THR A 310 14.47 -8.77 13.69
N VAL A 311 14.96 -9.76 12.92
CA VAL A 311 15.55 -9.52 11.59
C VAL A 311 14.54 -8.90 10.63
N LEU A 312 13.32 -9.46 10.55
CA LEU A 312 12.24 -8.91 9.71
C LEU A 312 11.90 -7.47 10.10
N ALA A 313 11.76 -7.18 11.40
CA ALA A 313 11.46 -5.83 11.88
C ALA A 313 12.61 -4.85 11.60
N VAL A 314 13.86 -5.30 11.61
CA VAL A 314 14.99 -4.44 11.19
C VAL A 314 14.97 -4.19 9.70
N LEU A 315 14.74 -5.22 8.87
CA LEU A 315 14.87 -5.10 7.41
C LEU A 315 13.64 -4.52 6.73
N HIS A 316 12.45 -4.67 7.30
CA HIS A 316 11.23 -4.01 6.82
C HIS A 316 11.43 -2.49 6.90
N ILE A 317 11.17 -1.76 5.83
CA ILE A 317 11.21 -0.29 5.79
C ILE A 317 9.78 0.22 5.73
N THR A 318 9.37 0.99 6.74
CA THR A 318 8.04 1.60 6.79
C THR A 318 8.00 2.90 5.97
N PRO A 319 6.80 3.43 5.64
CA PRO A 319 6.70 4.72 4.95
C PRO A 319 7.43 5.87 5.65
N ILE A 320 7.40 5.91 6.99
CA ILE A 320 8.10 6.95 7.76
C ILE A 320 9.63 6.80 7.72
N GLU A 321 10.15 5.56 7.67
CA GLU A 321 11.58 5.29 7.53
C GLU A 321 12.10 5.59 6.12
N LEU A 322 11.31 5.24 5.09
CA LEU A 322 11.67 5.51 3.70
C LEU A 322 11.66 7.01 3.39
N GLY A 323 10.71 7.74 3.96
CA GLY A 323 10.56 9.18 3.75
C GLY A 323 10.48 9.51 2.26
N SER A 324 11.37 10.38 1.78
CA SER A 324 11.47 10.78 0.37
C SER A 324 12.67 10.16 -0.36
N ILE A 325 13.18 9.03 0.13
CA ILE A 325 14.23 8.27 -0.59
C ILE A 325 13.60 7.73 -1.88
N PRO A 326 14.09 8.14 -3.07
CA PRO A 326 13.58 7.62 -4.32
C PRO A 326 14.16 6.23 -4.57
N LEU A 327 13.36 5.36 -5.19
CA LEU A 327 13.75 4.01 -5.54
C LEU A 327 13.57 3.78 -7.05
N ALA A 328 14.49 3.02 -7.65
CA ALA A 328 14.53 2.74 -9.08
C ALA A 328 14.26 1.26 -9.35
N HIS A 329 13.37 0.99 -10.30
CA HIS A 329 13.22 -0.31 -10.92
C HIS A 329 13.72 -0.25 -12.36
N TYR A 330 14.72 -1.05 -12.70
CA TYR A 330 15.30 -1.08 -14.04
C TYR A 330 14.63 -2.17 -14.87
N THR A 331 14.16 -1.79 -16.06
CA THR A 331 13.43 -2.70 -16.94
C THR A 331 13.73 -2.42 -18.41
N SER A 332 13.32 -3.31 -19.31
CA SER A 332 13.52 -3.10 -20.74
C SER A 332 12.54 -2.09 -21.33
N PRO A 333 12.88 -1.41 -22.43
CA PRO A 333 11.93 -0.59 -23.18
C PRO A 333 10.65 -1.34 -23.51
N ASN A 334 10.73 -2.60 -23.97
CA ASN A 334 9.55 -3.40 -24.26
C ASN A 334 8.63 -3.58 -23.04
N VAL A 335 9.18 -3.96 -21.89
CA VAL A 335 8.39 -4.12 -20.66
C VAL A 335 7.85 -2.78 -20.20
N CYS A 336 8.65 -1.71 -20.23
CA CYS A 336 8.21 -0.36 -19.92
C CYS A 336 7.01 0.07 -20.78
N HIS A 337 7.02 -0.21 -22.08
CA HIS A 337 5.89 0.10 -22.97
C HIS A 337 4.61 -0.64 -22.55
N LYS A 338 4.71 -1.91 -22.17
CA LYS A 338 3.57 -2.69 -21.66
C LYS A 338 3.03 -2.13 -20.34
N LEU A 339 3.92 -1.80 -19.39
CA LEU A 339 3.54 -1.28 -18.07
C LEU A 339 2.78 0.04 -18.14
N PHE A 340 3.06 0.89 -19.13
CA PHE A 340 2.36 2.15 -19.34
C PHE A 340 1.28 2.07 -20.44
N GLY A 341 1.06 0.89 -21.03
CA GLY A 341 0.08 0.69 -22.10
C GLY A 341 0.36 1.58 -23.32
N ILE A 342 1.61 1.74 -23.73
CA ILE A 342 1.99 2.56 -24.90
C ILE A 342 2.60 1.69 -26.00
N GLY A 343 2.95 2.27 -27.15
CA GLY A 343 3.63 1.53 -28.22
C GLY A 343 2.78 0.46 -28.93
N GLY A 344 1.47 0.68 -29.05
CA GLY A 344 0.53 -0.26 -29.69
C GLY A 344 -0.19 -1.20 -28.72
N ASN A 345 0.11 -1.11 -27.42
CA ASN A 345 -0.66 -1.79 -26.38
C ASN A 345 -1.94 -0.98 -26.06
N GLU A 346 -3.10 -1.62 -26.15
CA GLU A 346 -4.39 -0.98 -25.82
C GLU A 346 -4.51 -0.77 -24.31
N THR A 347 -4.18 -1.79 -23.52
CA THR A 347 -4.23 -1.81 -22.05
C THR A 347 -2.83 -1.87 -21.43
N ALA A 348 -2.71 -1.30 -20.22
CA ALA A 348 -1.48 -1.39 -19.43
C ALA A 348 -1.40 -2.74 -18.73
N SER A 349 -0.23 -3.37 -18.74
CA SER A 349 0.01 -4.59 -17.97
C SER A 349 0.43 -4.26 -16.54
N PRO A 350 0.04 -5.06 -15.54
CA PRO A 350 0.55 -4.91 -14.19
C PRO A 350 2.07 -5.18 -14.15
N MET A 351 2.76 -4.51 -13.24
CA MET A 351 4.12 -4.90 -12.84
C MET A 351 4.09 -6.30 -12.23
N ARG A 352 5.20 -7.02 -12.34
CA ARG A 352 5.29 -8.43 -11.95
C ARG A 352 6.18 -8.59 -10.73
N ILE A 353 5.81 -9.50 -9.84
CA ILE A 353 6.69 -10.09 -8.82
C ILE A 353 7.17 -11.42 -9.40
N GLY A 354 8.46 -11.50 -9.74
CA GLY A 354 9.04 -12.63 -10.48
C GLY A 354 9.50 -13.75 -9.57
N SER A 355 9.48 -14.99 -10.06
CA SER A 355 10.05 -16.15 -9.36
C SER A 355 11.55 -16.00 -9.14
N SER A 356 11.99 -16.30 -7.91
CA SER A 356 13.39 -16.23 -7.47
C SER A 356 14.30 -17.36 -7.98
N THR A 357 13.75 -18.39 -8.62
CA THR A 357 14.49 -19.62 -8.98
C THR A 357 15.68 -19.36 -9.92
N TYR A 358 15.52 -18.46 -10.90
CA TYR A 358 16.53 -18.18 -11.92
C TYR A 358 16.97 -16.71 -11.92
N MET A 359 17.27 -16.19 -10.73
CA MET A 359 17.78 -14.83 -10.56
C MET A 359 19.25 -14.71 -10.96
N ASN A 360 19.68 -13.47 -11.21
CA ASN A 360 21.06 -13.15 -11.56
C ASN A 360 22.06 -13.53 -10.45
N ASP A 361 21.62 -13.56 -9.19
CA ASP A 361 22.39 -14.12 -8.10
C ASP A 361 21.97 -15.59 -7.86
N PRO A 362 22.75 -16.58 -8.32
CA PRO A 362 22.43 -17.98 -8.08
C PRO A 362 22.62 -18.38 -6.61
N SER A 363 23.36 -17.59 -5.81
CA SER A 363 23.65 -17.81 -4.40
C SER A 363 22.66 -17.13 -3.45
N GLU A 364 21.62 -16.53 -4.00
CA GLU A 364 20.57 -15.87 -3.24
C GLU A 364 20.00 -16.75 -2.13
N GLY A 365 19.96 -16.22 -0.91
CA GLY A 365 19.55 -16.97 0.27
C GLY A 365 20.56 -17.99 0.81
N ARG A 366 21.70 -18.21 0.14
CA ARG A 366 22.76 -19.12 0.61
C ARG A 366 23.66 -18.46 1.65
N GLY A 367 23.99 -17.18 1.49
CA GLY A 367 24.91 -16.47 2.39
C GLY A 367 24.46 -16.48 3.85
N LEU A 368 23.14 -16.45 4.13
CA LEU A 368 22.62 -16.59 5.49
C LEU A 368 22.91 -17.98 6.06
N LEU A 369 22.71 -19.03 5.26
CA LEU A 369 23.00 -20.40 5.69
C LEU A 369 24.49 -20.62 5.95
N ASP A 370 25.35 -20.02 5.14
CA ASP A 370 26.80 -20.05 5.35
C ASP A 370 27.20 -19.38 6.67
N LEU A 371 26.59 -18.24 7.00
CA LEU A 371 26.77 -17.56 8.28
C LEU A 371 26.34 -18.42 9.47
N LEU A 372 25.23 -19.17 9.31
CA LEU A 372 24.66 -20.03 10.35
C LEU A 372 25.28 -21.44 10.40
N ASN A 373 26.23 -21.74 9.53
CA ASN A 373 26.83 -23.07 9.37
C ASN A 373 25.80 -24.17 9.04
N GLN A 374 24.82 -23.85 8.18
CA GLN A 374 23.73 -24.75 7.75
C GLN A 374 23.73 -24.94 6.23
N GLN A 375 24.90 -25.21 5.66
CA GLN A 375 25.16 -25.25 4.21
C GLN A 375 24.45 -26.40 3.49
N ASP A 376 24.10 -27.45 4.23
CA ASP A 376 23.43 -28.65 3.73
C ASP A 376 21.93 -28.43 3.50
N LEU A 377 21.37 -27.30 3.96
CA LEU A 377 19.98 -26.95 3.67
C LEU A 377 19.83 -26.48 2.22
N GLU A 378 19.08 -27.25 1.42
CA GLU A 378 18.74 -26.89 0.04
C GLU A 378 17.95 -25.58 -0.03
N LEU A 379 18.00 -24.94 -1.19
CA LEU A 379 17.15 -23.78 -1.51
C LEU A 379 15.76 -24.31 -1.85
N GLU A 380 14.77 -24.10 -0.98
CA GLU A 380 13.40 -24.62 -1.17
C GLU A 380 12.86 -24.22 -2.55
N ASN A 381 13.08 -22.98 -2.99
CA ASN A 381 12.67 -22.49 -4.32
C ASN A 381 13.40 -23.13 -5.53
N LYS A 382 14.40 -23.98 -5.29
CA LYS A 382 15.20 -24.70 -6.30
C LYS A 382 15.25 -26.22 -6.05
N ALA A 383 14.64 -26.70 -4.97
CA ALA A 383 14.63 -28.12 -4.62
C ALA A 383 13.65 -28.90 -5.50
N ASP A 384 13.99 -30.14 -5.84
CA ASP A 384 13.09 -31.02 -6.58
C ASP A 384 11.89 -31.38 -5.70
N GLY A 385 10.67 -31.10 -6.17
CA GLY A 385 9.44 -31.32 -5.39
C GLY A 385 9.13 -30.23 -4.35
N ALA A 386 9.76 -29.05 -4.48
CA ALA A 386 9.49 -27.87 -3.66
C ALA A 386 7.99 -27.59 -3.46
N SER A 387 7.60 -27.39 -2.21
CA SER A 387 6.18 -27.12 -1.91
C SER A 387 5.81 -25.66 -2.12
N HIS A 388 6.80 -24.76 -2.12
CA HIS A 388 6.64 -23.32 -2.30
C HIS A 388 7.74 -22.73 -3.17
N ASN A 389 7.48 -21.52 -3.67
CA ASN A 389 8.48 -20.69 -4.33
C ASN A 389 8.45 -19.28 -3.73
N ALA A 390 9.61 -18.63 -3.70
CA ALA A 390 9.74 -17.23 -3.37
C ALA A 390 9.64 -16.38 -4.64
N PHE A 391 8.87 -15.31 -4.56
CA PHE A 391 8.67 -14.34 -5.62
C PHE A 391 9.02 -12.95 -5.08
N PHE A 392 9.77 -12.16 -5.84
CA PHE A 392 9.98 -10.76 -5.48
C PHE A 392 10.11 -9.85 -6.69
N THR A 393 9.87 -8.57 -6.45
CA THR A 393 10.33 -7.51 -7.34
C THR A 393 11.33 -6.61 -6.62
N CYS A 394 12.35 -6.20 -7.37
CA CYS A 394 13.52 -5.51 -6.83
C CYS A 394 13.46 -4.01 -7.17
N PHE A 395 13.90 -3.20 -6.22
CA PHE A 395 14.12 -1.77 -6.36
C PHE A 395 15.52 -1.43 -5.86
N SER A 396 16.09 -0.35 -6.35
CA SER A 396 17.43 0.12 -5.96
C SER A 396 17.37 1.57 -5.50
N SER A 397 18.12 1.96 -4.48
CA SER A 397 18.32 3.39 -4.17
C SER A 397 19.17 4.12 -5.22
N ARG A 398 19.76 3.41 -6.19
CA ARG A 398 20.59 3.98 -7.25
C ARG A 398 19.75 4.41 -8.45
N VAL A 399 19.16 5.59 -8.35
CA VAL A 399 18.42 6.22 -9.45
C VAL A 399 19.37 6.72 -10.53
N ASN A 400 19.10 6.39 -11.80
CA ASN A 400 19.90 6.81 -12.95
C ASN A 400 21.40 6.48 -12.79
N ASP A 401 21.70 5.19 -12.61
CA ASP A 401 23.04 4.66 -12.38
C ASP A 401 23.53 3.82 -13.57
N LEU A 402 24.77 4.03 -13.97
CA LEU A 402 25.34 3.39 -15.17
C LEU A 402 25.49 1.88 -14.98
N ASN A 403 25.93 1.42 -13.81
CA ASN A 403 26.10 -0.01 -13.56
C ASN A 403 24.74 -0.72 -13.61
N GLN A 404 23.70 -0.10 -13.04
CA GLN A 404 22.34 -0.62 -13.13
C GLN A 404 21.85 -0.72 -14.58
N PHE A 405 22.05 0.32 -15.40
CA PHE A 405 21.72 0.30 -16.83
C PHE A 405 22.51 -0.73 -17.65
N ARG A 406 23.73 -1.06 -17.23
CA ARG A 406 24.57 -2.07 -17.89
C ARG A 406 24.18 -3.50 -17.51
N LEU A 407 23.70 -3.70 -16.28
CA LEU A 407 23.33 -5.01 -15.78
C LEU A 407 21.88 -5.37 -16.12
N TYR A 408 20.94 -4.42 -16.01
CA TYR A 408 19.50 -4.68 -16.08
C TYR A 408 18.81 -3.96 -17.24
N GLY A 409 17.68 -4.53 -17.67
CA GLY A 409 16.75 -3.86 -18.60
C GLY A 409 17.29 -3.63 -20.01
N LYS A 410 18.36 -4.30 -20.43
CA LYS A 410 18.87 -4.18 -21.80
C LYS A 410 17.87 -4.77 -22.80
N GLU A 411 17.67 -4.11 -23.93
CA GLU A 411 16.91 -4.64 -25.06
C GLU A 411 17.87 -5.00 -26.19
N GLY A 412 17.75 -6.24 -26.69
CA GLY A 412 18.63 -6.77 -27.75
C GLY A 412 20.12 -6.80 -27.36
N GLY A 413 20.43 -6.93 -26.07
CA GLY A 413 21.82 -6.93 -25.57
C GLY A 413 22.52 -5.56 -25.59
N VAL A 414 21.86 -4.50 -26.05
CA VAL A 414 22.46 -3.15 -26.13
C VAL A 414 22.59 -2.56 -24.73
N GLU A 415 23.82 -2.31 -24.27
CA GLU A 415 24.08 -1.70 -22.97
C GLU A 415 23.37 -0.34 -22.81
N ALA A 416 22.77 -0.11 -21.63
CA ALA A 416 22.04 1.11 -21.28
C ALA A 416 20.96 1.54 -22.27
N SER A 417 20.35 0.58 -22.97
CA SER A 417 19.10 0.79 -23.69
C SER A 417 17.86 0.76 -22.78
N GLY A 418 18.03 0.35 -21.52
CA GLY A 418 16.97 0.18 -20.53
C GLY A 418 16.19 1.43 -20.15
N CYS A 419 15.14 1.22 -19.37
CA CYS A 419 14.36 2.25 -18.69
C CYS A 419 14.56 2.13 -17.18
N CYS A 420 14.78 3.26 -16.51
CA CYS A 420 14.78 3.37 -15.06
C CYS A 420 13.45 3.98 -14.62
N LEU A 421 12.59 3.18 -13.99
CA LEU A 421 11.32 3.62 -13.42
C LEU A 421 11.57 4.09 -11.99
N VAL A 422 11.30 5.36 -11.71
CA VAL A 422 11.56 5.95 -10.39
C VAL A 422 10.27 6.09 -9.61
N PHE A 423 10.29 5.61 -8.37
CA PHE A 423 9.22 5.63 -7.39
C PHE A 423 9.61 6.48 -6.18
N ASN A 424 8.61 6.87 -5.41
CA ASN A 424 8.74 7.55 -4.12
C ASN A 424 9.51 8.88 -4.12
N LYS A 425 9.59 9.58 -5.26
CA LYS A 425 10.20 10.92 -5.31
C LYS A 425 9.47 11.93 -4.43
N ASN A 426 8.15 11.75 -4.30
CA ASN A 426 7.30 12.64 -3.53
C ASN A 426 7.04 12.14 -2.09
N GLY A 427 7.55 10.95 -1.74
CA GLY A 427 7.35 10.30 -0.44
C GLY A 427 5.95 9.74 -0.22
N ASP A 428 5.23 9.38 -1.28
CA ASP A 428 3.82 8.97 -1.26
C ASP A 428 3.55 7.64 -1.99
N TRP A 429 4.61 6.88 -2.34
CA TRP A 429 4.46 5.58 -2.99
C TRP A 429 4.18 4.47 -1.99
N LEU A 430 5.05 4.32 -0.98
CA LEU A 430 4.96 3.21 -0.02
C LEU A 430 3.79 3.42 0.93
N LYS A 431 2.90 2.43 1.01
CA LYS A 431 1.74 2.41 1.91
C LYS A 431 2.09 1.67 3.21
N GLU A 432 1.25 1.85 4.22
CA GLU A 432 1.35 1.03 5.43
C GLU A 432 1.16 -0.45 5.08
N ALA A 433 2.16 -1.25 5.45
CA ALA A 433 2.24 -2.64 5.04
C ALA A 433 1.41 -3.56 5.92
N ASP A 434 1.04 -4.71 5.34
CA ASP A 434 0.55 -5.88 6.06
C ASP A 434 1.62 -6.97 5.99
N VAL A 435 2.36 -7.14 7.09
CA VAL A 435 3.49 -8.07 7.16
C VAL A 435 3.07 -9.54 7.09
N SER A 436 1.77 -9.86 7.23
CA SER A 436 1.26 -11.22 7.04
C SER A 436 1.17 -11.64 5.58
N VAL A 437 0.90 -10.68 4.67
CA VAL A 437 0.60 -10.95 3.25
C VAL A 437 1.69 -11.74 2.54
N PRO A 438 3.00 -11.45 2.70
CA PRO A 438 4.05 -12.22 2.05
C PRO A 438 4.08 -13.71 2.41
N PHE A 439 3.57 -14.09 3.58
CA PHE A 439 3.86 -15.40 4.18
C PHE A 439 2.62 -16.19 4.59
N ARG A 440 1.41 -15.75 4.22
CA ARG A 440 0.15 -16.41 4.62
C ARG A 440 0.17 -17.92 4.38
N SER A 441 0.72 -18.37 3.25
CA SER A 441 0.78 -19.80 2.93
C SER A 441 1.70 -20.61 3.83
N LEU A 442 2.80 -20.03 4.32
CA LEU A 442 3.67 -20.67 5.30
C LEU A 442 2.91 -20.82 6.63
N SER A 443 2.31 -19.71 7.11
CA SER A 443 1.57 -19.70 8.37
C SER A 443 0.36 -20.66 8.42
N GLN A 444 -0.23 -21.00 7.26
CA GLN A 444 -1.41 -21.88 7.15
C GLN A 444 -1.08 -23.38 7.24
N LYS A 445 0.18 -23.81 7.04
CA LYS A 445 0.57 -25.23 7.22
C LYS A 445 0.52 -25.70 8.69
N SER A 446 0.35 -24.78 9.65
CA SER A 446 0.17 -25.08 11.08
C SER A 446 -1.21 -25.64 11.47
N GLY A 447 -2.08 -25.97 10.50
CA GLY A 447 -3.33 -26.69 10.75
C GLY A 447 -4.32 -25.88 11.58
N GLN A 448 -4.76 -24.73 11.07
CA GLN A 448 -5.95 -24.03 11.55
C GLN A 448 -6.40 -23.00 10.52
N ASP A 449 -7.62 -23.18 10.03
CA ASP A 449 -8.31 -22.27 9.12
C ASP A 449 -8.30 -20.85 9.72
N SER A 450 -7.69 -19.89 9.02
CA SER A 450 -7.87 -18.49 9.36
C SER A 450 -9.24 -18.07 8.89
N ASP A 451 -10.13 -17.75 9.83
CA ASP A 451 -11.42 -17.10 9.59
C ASP A 451 -11.25 -15.96 8.59
N GLY A 452 -11.73 -16.19 7.37
CA GLY A 452 -11.80 -15.20 6.32
C GLY A 452 -12.72 -14.08 6.76
N LEU A 453 -12.14 -12.98 7.27
CA LEU A 453 -12.88 -11.75 7.53
C LEU A 453 -12.77 -10.83 6.31
N PRO A 454 -13.88 -10.52 5.63
CA PRO A 454 -13.88 -9.56 4.53
C PRO A 454 -13.52 -8.17 5.06
N GLU A 455 -12.49 -7.53 4.49
CA GLU A 455 -12.15 -6.12 4.69
C GLU A 455 -13.23 -5.21 4.05
N VAL A 456 -14.42 -5.12 4.63
CA VAL A 456 -15.43 -4.15 4.18
C VAL A 456 -15.02 -2.76 4.69
N GLY A 457 -14.48 -1.92 3.81
CA GLY A 457 -14.25 -0.51 4.12
C GLY A 457 -13.09 0.15 3.35
N PHE A 458 -12.10 -0.62 2.89
CA PHE A 458 -11.02 -0.11 2.03
C PHE A 458 -10.35 -1.26 1.25
N SER A 459 -11.02 -1.82 0.25
CA SER A 459 -10.40 -2.75 -0.69
C SER A 459 -9.45 -1.97 -1.62
N GLY A 460 -8.16 -2.02 -1.31
CA GLY A 460 -7.09 -1.91 -2.29
C GLY A 460 -6.47 -3.30 -2.48
N ASP A 461 -5.76 -3.52 -3.59
CA ASP A 461 -5.04 -4.77 -3.86
C ASP A 461 -4.20 -5.16 -2.64
N GLU A 462 -4.34 -6.40 -2.14
CA GLU A 462 -3.58 -6.87 -0.97
C GLU A 462 -2.07 -6.69 -1.20
N TYR A 463 -1.64 -6.83 -2.47
CA TYR A 463 -0.25 -6.69 -2.83
C TYR A 463 0.26 -5.25 -2.77
N GLU A 464 -0.58 -4.24 -2.93
CA GLU A 464 -0.17 -2.85 -2.72
C GLU A 464 0.20 -2.55 -1.26
N LYS A 465 -0.17 -3.43 -0.32
CA LYS A 465 0.22 -3.39 1.10
C LYS A 465 1.41 -4.31 1.41
N LEU A 466 2.15 -4.81 0.42
CA LEU A 466 3.35 -5.60 0.69
C LEU A 466 4.40 -4.78 1.46
N PRO A 467 5.05 -5.37 2.47
CA PRO A 467 6.20 -4.76 3.14
C PRO A 467 7.38 -4.63 2.17
N LEU A 468 8.02 -3.46 2.20
CA LEU A 468 9.28 -3.21 1.52
C LEU A 468 10.43 -3.65 2.43
N TYR A 469 11.20 -4.64 2.04
CA TYR A 469 12.38 -5.08 2.79
C TYR A 469 13.65 -4.56 2.17
N GLN A 470 14.58 -4.08 3.00
CA GLN A 470 15.95 -3.79 2.60
C GLN A 470 16.78 -5.07 2.60
N VAL A 471 17.60 -5.28 1.57
CA VAL A 471 18.52 -6.42 1.49
C VAL A 471 19.78 -6.14 2.30
N ALA A 472 20.20 -7.11 3.11
CA ALA A 472 21.47 -7.13 3.80
C ALA A 472 22.51 -7.97 3.02
N TYR A 473 23.76 -7.53 2.98
CA TYR A 473 24.80 -8.22 2.23
C TYR A 473 25.82 -8.88 3.17
N ILE A 474 26.16 -10.13 2.88
CA ILE A 474 27.09 -10.94 3.66
C ILE A 474 28.40 -11.05 2.88
N ALA A 475 29.50 -10.74 3.54
CA ALA A 475 30.84 -10.73 2.99
C ALA A 475 31.71 -11.75 3.75
N TYR A 476 32.53 -12.53 3.05
CA TYR A 476 33.62 -13.28 3.68
C TYR A 476 34.79 -12.34 3.92
N LYS A 477 35.45 -12.42 5.08
CA LYS A 477 36.65 -11.62 5.30
C LYS A 477 37.75 -12.10 4.35
N ASP A 478 38.27 -11.18 3.53
CA ASP A 478 39.43 -11.39 2.68
C ASP A 478 40.32 -10.13 2.68
N GLU A 479 41.39 -10.15 1.88
CA GLU A 479 42.35 -9.04 1.76
C GLU A 479 41.78 -7.78 1.08
N TYR A 480 40.65 -7.88 0.37
CA TYR A 480 40.02 -6.79 -0.40
C TYR A 480 38.84 -6.15 0.33
N ILE A 481 38.27 -6.82 1.33
CA ILE A 481 37.14 -6.35 2.13
C ILE A 481 37.66 -5.64 3.39
N ALA A 482 37.81 -4.32 3.28
CA ALA A 482 38.17 -3.47 4.41
C ALA A 482 37.05 -3.43 5.47
N GLU A 483 37.42 -3.34 6.75
CA GLU A 483 36.48 -3.27 7.88
C GLU A 483 35.41 -2.19 7.70
N LYS A 484 35.80 -1.01 7.19
CA LYS A 484 34.89 0.11 6.89
C LYS A 484 33.78 -0.19 5.89
N LYS A 485 33.90 -1.28 5.11
CA LYS A 485 32.88 -1.70 4.16
C LYS A 485 31.72 -2.41 4.86
N CYS A 486 31.91 -3.05 6.02
CA CYS A 486 30.85 -3.76 6.73
C CYS A 486 30.59 -3.10 8.10
N GLY A 487 29.32 -3.05 8.51
CA GLY A 487 28.94 -2.47 9.81
C GLY A 487 29.01 -3.45 10.97
N ILE A 488 28.89 -4.75 10.68
CA ILE A 488 28.86 -5.83 11.69
C ILE A 488 29.87 -6.90 11.24
N TRP A 489 30.54 -7.53 12.20
CA TRP A 489 31.57 -8.54 11.98
C TRP A 489 31.42 -9.73 12.95
N PHE A 490 31.44 -10.95 12.42
CA PHE A 490 31.29 -12.21 13.16
C PHE A 490 32.47 -13.15 12.92
N PRO A 491 32.87 -14.00 13.89
CA PRO A 491 32.32 -14.12 15.25
C PRO A 491 32.74 -12.98 16.18
N SER A 492 33.81 -12.25 15.85
CA SER A 492 34.25 -11.07 16.61
C SER A 492 34.99 -10.07 15.73
N GLN A 493 35.15 -8.84 16.21
CA GLN A 493 35.97 -7.81 15.55
C GLN A 493 37.45 -8.20 15.46
N LYS A 494 37.95 -8.99 16.43
CA LYS A 494 39.38 -9.37 16.51
C LYS A 494 39.74 -10.44 15.48
N GLU A 495 38.83 -11.39 15.26
CA GLU A 495 39.00 -12.49 14.30
C GLU A 495 37.72 -12.65 13.46
N PRO A 496 37.41 -11.72 12.54
CA PRO A 496 36.22 -11.79 11.74
C PRO A 496 36.36 -12.82 10.61
N LYS A 497 35.31 -13.60 10.39
CA LYS A 497 35.11 -14.46 9.22
C LYS A 497 34.03 -13.91 8.29
N PHE A 498 32.96 -13.32 8.85
CA PHE A 498 31.84 -12.79 8.09
C PHE A 498 31.60 -11.32 8.43
N GLY A 499 31.33 -10.50 7.42
CA GLY A 499 30.94 -9.10 7.56
C GLY A 499 29.54 -8.87 7.02
N ILE A 500 28.73 -8.05 7.70
CA ILE A 500 27.41 -7.65 7.24
C ILE A 500 27.43 -6.19 6.80
N ARG A 501 26.98 -5.94 5.58
CA ARG A 501 26.72 -4.61 5.03
C ARG A 501 25.22 -4.37 4.98
N LEU A 502 24.78 -3.31 5.65
CA LEU A 502 23.44 -2.75 5.50
C LEU A 502 23.60 -1.27 5.13
N LYS A 503 22.93 -0.80 4.08
CA LYS A 503 22.99 0.61 3.68
C LYS A 503 22.18 1.48 4.67
N PRO A 504 22.64 2.69 5.03
CA PRO A 504 21.84 3.60 5.84
C PRO A 504 20.47 3.92 5.24
N VAL A 505 19.41 3.84 6.06
CA VAL A 505 18.03 4.25 5.74
C VAL A 505 17.45 4.94 6.96
N GLY A 506 16.72 6.04 6.76
CA GLY A 506 16.27 6.93 7.82
C GLY A 506 17.40 7.84 8.32
N ASN A 507 17.24 8.36 9.54
CA ASN A 507 18.30 9.15 10.18
C ASN A 507 19.42 8.27 10.75
N GLU A 508 20.57 8.88 11.04
CA GLU A 508 21.78 8.17 11.49
C GLU A 508 21.57 7.41 12.81
N GLU A 509 20.92 8.02 13.80
CA GLU A 509 20.68 7.37 15.11
C GLU A 509 19.79 6.13 14.96
N TRP A 510 18.73 6.23 14.17
CA TRP A 510 17.87 5.10 13.82
C TRP A 510 18.63 4.00 13.07
N HIS A 511 19.51 4.38 12.13
CA HIS A 511 20.32 3.41 11.41
C HIS A 511 21.28 2.65 12.34
N GLN A 512 21.96 3.35 13.25
CA GLN A 512 22.82 2.71 14.25
C GLN A 512 22.02 1.77 15.17
N PHE A 513 20.84 2.20 15.61
CA PHE A 513 19.93 1.35 16.38
C PHE A 513 19.56 0.06 15.64
N ARG A 514 19.25 0.16 14.33
CA ARG A 514 18.97 -1.00 13.46
C ARG A 514 20.17 -1.94 13.35
N LEU A 515 21.39 -1.41 13.20
CA LEU A 515 22.60 -2.23 13.15
C LEU A 515 22.81 -3.03 14.44
N GLU A 516 22.59 -2.41 15.60
CA GLU A 516 22.69 -3.08 16.90
C GLU A 516 21.64 -4.19 17.07
N LYS A 517 20.39 -3.93 16.68
CA LYS A 517 19.32 -4.95 16.71
C LYS A 517 19.59 -6.09 15.73
N LEU A 518 20.07 -5.80 14.52
CA LEU A 518 20.43 -6.82 13.54
C LEU A 518 21.58 -7.69 14.04
N LYS A 519 22.61 -7.06 14.61
CA LYS A 519 23.76 -7.77 15.18
C LYS A 519 23.30 -8.77 16.23
N LYS A 520 22.51 -8.32 17.22
CA LYS A 520 21.98 -9.19 18.30
C LYS A 520 21.16 -10.35 17.75
N ALA A 521 20.25 -10.08 16.81
CA ALA A 521 19.43 -11.13 16.21
C ALA A 521 20.28 -12.18 15.47
N LEU A 522 21.30 -11.74 14.72
CA LEU A 522 22.22 -12.66 14.05
C LEU A 522 23.09 -13.45 15.05
N GLU A 523 23.52 -12.86 16.17
CA GLU A 523 24.21 -13.57 17.26
C GLU A 523 23.32 -14.66 17.87
N GLU A 524 22.04 -14.37 18.09
CA GLU A 524 21.06 -15.33 18.60
C GLU A 524 20.83 -16.48 17.61
N LEU A 525 20.70 -16.19 16.31
CA LEU A 525 20.59 -17.21 15.27
C LEU A 525 21.85 -18.08 15.20
N ILE A 526 23.04 -17.47 15.18
CA ILE A 526 24.32 -18.21 15.18
C ILE A 526 24.41 -19.11 16.41
N GLY A 527 24.05 -18.60 17.59
CA GLY A 527 24.03 -19.37 18.84
C GLY A 527 23.05 -20.54 18.79
N PHE A 528 21.85 -20.34 18.24
CA PHE A 528 20.81 -21.36 18.12
C PHE A 528 21.24 -22.52 17.20
N PHE A 529 21.95 -22.24 16.10
CA PHE A 529 22.37 -23.25 15.12
C PHE A 529 23.75 -23.87 15.39
N LYS A 530 24.53 -23.32 16.33
CA LYS A 530 25.92 -23.75 16.60
C LYS A 530 26.07 -25.24 16.91
N ASP A 531 25.14 -25.79 17.70
CA ASP A 531 25.21 -27.17 18.21
C ASP A 531 24.13 -28.09 17.61
N LYS A 532 23.34 -27.61 16.63
CA LYS A 532 22.29 -28.38 15.96
C LYS A 532 22.84 -29.07 14.72
N SER A 533 23.08 -30.38 14.82
CA SER A 533 23.47 -31.23 13.68
C SER A 533 22.29 -31.59 12.75
N ALA A 534 21.05 -31.52 13.23
CA ALA A 534 19.85 -31.73 12.45
C ALA A 534 18.86 -30.57 12.70
N VAL A 535 18.50 -29.87 11.62
CA VAL A 535 17.52 -28.78 11.64
C VAL A 535 16.13 -29.37 11.39
N SER A 536 15.18 -29.11 12.28
CA SER A 536 13.79 -29.55 12.09
C SER A 536 13.14 -28.81 10.93
N ASP A 537 12.07 -29.36 10.37
CA ASP A 537 11.36 -28.68 9.27
C ASP A 537 10.75 -27.35 9.73
N ASP A 538 10.28 -27.25 10.98
CA ASP A 538 9.84 -25.98 11.60
C ASP A 538 10.96 -24.93 11.66
N ASP A 539 12.19 -25.35 11.98
CA ASP A 539 13.34 -24.45 12.04
C ASP A 539 13.73 -23.98 10.63
N LYS A 540 13.64 -24.85 9.62
CA LYS A 540 13.85 -24.49 8.20
C LYS A 540 12.80 -23.49 7.73
N GLU A 541 11.53 -23.77 8.02
CA GLU A 541 10.41 -22.89 7.65
C GLU A 541 10.58 -21.50 8.27
N ALA A 542 10.98 -21.41 9.54
CA ALA A 542 11.25 -20.14 10.20
C ALA A 542 12.38 -19.34 9.51
N LEU A 543 13.38 -20.00 8.92
CA LEU A 543 14.44 -19.31 8.18
C LEU A 543 13.98 -18.82 6.81
N GLU A 544 13.04 -19.50 6.13
CA GLU A 544 12.54 -19.08 4.82
C GLU A 544 11.95 -17.66 4.82
N TYR A 545 11.40 -17.21 5.96
CA TYR A 545 10.90 -15.84 6.13
C TYR A 545 11.96 -14.75 5.87
N ILE A 546 13.23 -15.02 6.20
CA ILE A 546 14.32 -14.01 6.12
C ILE A 546 15.39 -14.37 5.11
N ARG A 547 15.42 -15.61 4.63
CA ARG A 547 16.49 -16.15 3.77
C ARG A 547 16.73 -15.29 2.53
N TYR A 548 15.65 -14.93 1.82
CA TYR A 548 15.71 -14.11 0.60
C TYR A 548 15.88 -12.61 0.88
N LEU A 549 16.24 -12.21 2.10
CA LEU A 549 16.62 -10.84 2.44
C LEU A 549 18.14 -10.68 2.63
N PHE A 550 18.90 -11.75 2.43
CA PHE A 550 20.36 -11.76 2.47
C PHE A 550 20.97 -12.12 1.11
N LYS A 551 21.98 -11.36 0.72
CA LYS A 551 22.68 -11.51 -0.57
C LYS A 551 24.19 -11.53 -0.39
N ASP A 552 24.92 -12.06 -1.37
CA ASP A 552 26.38 -11.97 -1.36
C ASP A 552 26.87 -10.51 -1.55
N PHE A 553 27.95 -10.15 -0.85
CA PHE A 553 28.56 -8.82 -0.89
C PHE A 553 29.05 -8.38 -2.29
N ALA A 554 29.27 -9.30 -3.22
CA ALA A 554 29.54 -8.99 -4.63
C ALA A 554 28.45 -8.11 -5.24
N PHE A 555 27.20 -8.26 -4.79
CA PHE A 555 26.02 -7.55 -5.30
C PHE A 555 25.68 -6.27 -4.52
N ARG A 556 26.50 -5.84 -3.54
CA ARG A 556 26.25 -4.65 -2.70
C ARG A 556 25.97 -3.35 -3.47
N ASP A 557 26.48 -3.25 -4.69
CA ASP A 557 26.31 -2.08 -5.55
C ASP A 557 24.90 -1.99 -6.16
N GLU A 558 24.04 -3.00 -5.94
CA GLU A 558 22.62 -2.93 -6.24
C GLU A 558 21.84 -2.07 -5.24
N GLU A 559 22.29 -1.96 -3.98
CA GLU A 559 21.56 -1.26 -2.91
C GLU A 559 20.06 -1.58 -2.90
N GLU A 560 19.78 -2.88 -2.93
CA GLU A 560 18.50 -3.48 -3.24
C GLU A 560 17.47 -3.43 -2.10
N PHE A 561 16.21 -3.24 -2.49
CA PHE A 561 15.00 -3.39 -1.69
C PHE A 561 14.02 -4.30 -2.43
N ARG A 562 13.18 -5.02 -1.69
CA ARG A 562 12.28 -6.06 -2.24
C ARG A 562 10.86 -5.92 -1.72
N LEU A 563 9.92 -6.16 -2.61
CA LEU A 563 8.59 -6.64 -2.23
C LEU A 563 8.61 -8.16 -2.42
N LEU A 564 8.47 -8.91 -1.33
CA LEU A 564 8.63 -10.37 -1.27
C LEU A 564 7.28 -11.04 -1.03
N VAL A 565 7.08 -12.20 -1.65
CA VAL A 565 5.95 -13.11 -1.45
C VAL A 565 6.47 -14.55 -1.51
N ILE A 566 6.05 -15.40 -0.59
CA ILE A 566 6.31 -16.85 -0.65
C ILE A 566 4.96 -17.54 -0.82
N LYS A 567 4.84 -18.41 -1.83
CA LYS A 567 3.57 -19.10 -2.15
C LYS A 567 3.76 -20.53 -2.62
N PRO A 568 2.73 -21.39 -2.45
CA PRO A 568 2.71 -22.72 -3.04
C PRO A 568 2.74 -22.62 -4.56
N ILE A 569 3.44 -23.54 -5.22
CA ILE A 569 3.63 -23.49 -6.68
C ILE A 569 2.31 -23.66 -7.45
N ASP A 570 1.31 -24.31 -6.83
CA ASP A 570 -0.03 -24.56 -7.37
C ASP A 570 -1.06 -23.45 -7.05
N SER A 571 -0.63 -22.32 -6.51
CA SER A 571 -1.53 -21.19 -6.22
C SER A 571 -2.14 -20.61 -7.50
N GLU A 572 -3.47 -20.41 -7.50
CA GLU A 572 -4.22 -19.80 -8.61
C GLU A 572 -3.81 -18.36 -8.95
N GLU A 573 -3.06 -17.69 -8.06
CA GLU A 573 -2.55 -16.33 -8.25
C GLU A 573 -1.23 -16.28 -9.05
N ILE A 574 -0.59 -17.43 -9.29
CA ILE A 574 0.62 -17.54 -10.08
C ILE A 574 0.25 -17.65 -11.56
N GLU A 575 0.83 -16.76 -12.37
CA GLU A 575 0.68 -16.74 -13.81
C GLU A 575 1.95 -17.25 -14.52
N TYR A 576 1.75 -17.90 -15.66
CA TYR A 576 2.83 -18.33 -16.56
C TYR A 576 2.99 -17.35 -17.72
N CYS A 577 4.21 -16.85 -17.92
CA CYS A 577 4.53 -16.04 -19.09
C CYS A 577 5.13 -16.92 -20.19
N GLU A 578 4.38 -17.19 -21.26
CA GLU A 578 4.86 -17.99 -22.40
C GLU A 578 6.13 -17.41 -23.04
N THR A 579 6.24 -16.08 -23.14
CA THR A 579 7.38 -15.43 -23.81
C THR A 579 8.69 -15.57 -23.03
N THR A 580 8.63 -15.47 -21.70
CA THR A 580 9.84 -15.56 -20.84
C THR A 580 9.99 -16.93 -20.21
N GLN A 581 9.05 -17.84 -20.44
CA GLN A 581 8.96 -19.17 -19.84
C GLN A 581 9.13 -19.14 -18.31
N SER A 582 8.52 -18.15 -17.66
CA SER A 582 8.73 -17.89 -16.23
C SER A 582 7.41 -17.68 -15.49
N LEU A 583 7.37 -18.13 -14.23
CA LEU A 583 6.27 -17.88 -13.30
C LEU A 583 6.38 -16.48 -12.69
N TYR A 584 5.24 -15.85 -12.47
CA TYR A 584 5.15 -14.55 -11.79
C TYR A 584 3.81 -14.36 -11.10
N ILE A 585 3.76 -13.40 -10.19
CA ILE A 585 2.51 -12.91 -9.58
C ILE A 585 2.26 -11.49 -10.10
N PRO A 586 1.05 -11.16 -10.61
CA PRO A 586 0.69 -9.78 -10.94
C PRO A 586 0.69 -8.90 -9.68
N TYR A 587 1.47 -7.83 -9.69
CA TYR A 587 1.60 -6.89 -8.56
C TYR A 587 0.55 -5.78 -8.62
N ALA A 588 0.77 -4.77 -9.47
CA ALA A 588 -0.07 -3.59 -9.52
C ALA A 588 0.12 -2.82 -10.83
N ASP A 589 -0.89 -2.03 -11.20
CA ASP A 589 -0.76 -0.99 -12.22
C ASP A 589 0.09 0.17 -11.68
N ILE A 590 1.25 0.38 -12.28
CA ILE A 590 2.23 1.37 -11.81
C ILE A 590 2.06 2.76 -12.43
N ARG A 591 1.08 2.96 -13.32
CA ARG A 591 0.83 4.28 -13.95
C ARG A 591 0.57 5.36 -12.91
N ASN A 592 -0.09 5.00 -11.83
CA ASN A 592 -0.36 5.85 -10.68
C ASN A 592 0.62 5.62 -9.51
N GLN A 593 1.78 5.01 -9.74
CA GLN A 593 2.79 4.74 -8.69
C GLN A 593 4.18 5.29 -9.05
N ALA A 594 4.61 5.17 -10.31
CA ALA A 594 5.85 5.77 -10.78
C ALA A 594 5.76 7.31 -10.78
N ASP A 595 6.90 7.97 -10.56
CA ASP A 595 7.03 9.43 -10.59
C ASP A 595 7.84 9.91 -11.80
N GLU A 596 8.79 9.09 -12.27
CA GLU A 596 9.58 9.40 -13.46
C GLU A 596 9.97 8.13 -14.22
N VAL A 597 10.02 8.21 -15.55
CA VAL A 597 10.72 7.26 -16.41
C VAL A 597 11.95 7.94 -16.99
N ILE A 598 13.12 7.39 -16.68
CA ILE A 598 14.41 7.83 -17.22
C ILE A 598 14.82 6.85 -18.32
N LEU A 599 14.83 7.33 -19.56
CA LEU A 599 15.23 6.54 -20.73
C LEU A 599 16.77 6.47 -20.79
N GLY A 600 17.33 5.27 -20.90
CA GLY A 600 18.78 5.07 -20.96
C GLY A 600 19.43 5.74 -22.16
N THR A 601 20.74 6.03 -22.07
CA THR A 601 21.48 6.77 -23.11
C THR A 601 21.40 6.10 -24.49
N ASN A 602 21.30 4.77 -24.55
CA ASN A 602 21.21 4.00 -25.79
C ASN A 602 19.77 3.52 -26.11
N TYR A 603 18.75 4.10 -25.49
CA TYR A 603 17.34 3.73 -25.70
C TYR A 603 16.93 3.71 -27.19
N GLU A 604 17.39 4.68 -27.97
CA GLU A 604 17.06 4.82 -29.39
C GLU A 604 17.96 3.98 -30.32
N LYS A 605 18.98 3.29 -29.76
CA LYS A 605 19.97 2.51 -30.52
C LYS A 605 19.65 1.02 -30.61
N THR A 606 18.46 0.61 -30.17
CA THR A 606 17.99 -0.78 -30.29
C THR A 606 17.46 -1.06 -31.69
N GLY A 607 17.37 -2.35 -32.08
CA GLY A 607 16.85 -2.76 -33.39
C GLY A 607 15.37 -2.40 -33.65
N ASN A 608 14.63 -2.01 -32.60
CA ASN A 608 13.20 -1.71 -32.67
C ASN A 608 12.86 -0.27 -33.12
N GLN A 609 13.85 0.50 -33.57
CA GLN A 609 13.68 1.88 -34.09
C GLN A 609 12.90 2.82 -33.16
N ARG A 610 13.07 2.63 -31.84
CA ARG A 610 12.35 3.43 -30.84
C ARG A 610 12.80 4.89 -30.89
N LYS A 611 11.84 5.80 -30.76
CA LYS A 611 12.09 7.24 -30.61
C LYS A 611 11.61 7.70 -29.25
N ALA A 612 12.49 8.31 -28.47
CA ALA A 612 12.15 8.81 -27.15
C ALA A 612 11.22 10.03 -27.23
N GLU A 613 11.16 10.75 -28.36
CA GLU A 613 10.11 11.74 -28.62
C GLU A 613 8.71 11.11 -28.65
N VAL A 614 8.54 10.00 -29.39
CA VAL A 614 7.26 9.28 -29.48
C VAL A 614 6.85 8.73 -28.11
N PHE A 615 7.79 8.16 -27.36
CA PHE A 615 7.56 7.72 -25.99
C PHE A 615 7.02 8.85 -25.11
N ARG A 616 7.66 10.03 -25.15
CA ARG A 616 7.22 11.21 -24.39
C ARG A 616 5.82 11.66 -24.78
N TYR A 617 5.50 11.67 -26.08
CA TYR A 617 4.19 12.05 -26.58
C TYR A 617 3.09 11.12 -26.04
N GLN A 618 3.29 9.80 -26.14
CA GLN A 618 2.33 8.80 -25.66
C GLN A 618 2.18 8.85 -24.13
N MET A 619 3.29 8.98 -23.40
CA MET A 619 3.27 9.13 -21.94
C MET A 619 2.49 10.37 -21.51
N LYS A 620 2.62 11.50 -22.22
CA LYS A 620 1.85 12.71 -21.91
C LYS A 620 0.35 12.54 -22.09
N GLN A 621 -0.08 11.64 -22.98
CA GLN A 621 -1.50 11.34 -23.20
C GLN A 621 -2.05 10.38 -22.13
N LYS A 622 -1.32 9.31 -21.80
CA LYS A 622 -1.80 8.25 -20.90
C LYS A 622 -1.44 8.48 -19.43
N CYS A 623 -0.31 9.12 -19.14
CA CYS A 623 0.26 9.27 -17.80
C CYS A 623 0.89 10.67 -17.61
N PRO A 624 0.08 11.76 -17.66
CA PRO A 624 0.58 13.14 -17.72
C PRO A 624 1.45 13.56 -16.53
N ASP A 625 1.24 12.97 -15.34
CA ASP A 625 2.01 13.29 -14.13
C ASP A 625 3.30 12.47 -13.98
N VAL A 626 3.53 11.45 -14.82
CA VAL A 626 4.80 10.71 -14.84
C VAL A 626 5.80 11.48 -15.68
N LYS A 627 6.83 12.01 -15.02
CA LYS A 627 7.89 12.75 -15.73
C LYS A 627 8.65 11.80 -16.66
N VAL A 628 9.03 12.27 -17.84
CA VAL A 628 9.90 11.52 -18.75
C VAL A 628 11.19 12.29 -18.98
N SER A 629 12.33 11.68 -18.68
CA SER A 629 13.66 12.23 -18.92
C SER A 629 14.56 11.26 -19.68
N ARG A 630 15.73 11.74 -20.10
CA ARG A 630 16.76 10.94 -20.76
C ARG A 630 18.00 10.95 -19.86
N SER A 631 18.62 9.79 -19.70
CA SER A 631 19.93 9.68 -19.07
C SER A 631 20.99 10.35 -19.94
N THR A 632 21.91 11.06 -19.30
CA THR A 632 23.08 11.69 -19.93
C THR A 632 24.39 11.03 -19.48
N LEU A 633 24.30 9.84 -18.86
CA LEU A 633 25.47 9.12 -18.38
C LEU A 633 26.39 8.77 -19.57
N PRO A 634 27.70 9.04 -19.46
CA PRO A 634 28.65 8.70 -20.51
C PRO A 634 28.74 7.19 -20.63
N ILE A 635 28.71 6.70 -21.88
CA ILE A 635 28.92 5.28 -22.19
C ILE A 635 30.00 5.24 -23.25
N ASN A 636 30.98 4.36 -23.06
CA ASN A 636 31.93 4.09 -24.12
C ASN A 636 31.15 3.67 -25.37
N PRO A 637 31.47 4.24 -26.55
CA PRO A 637 30.84 3.78 -27.78
C PRO A 637 31.02 2.27 -27.88
N PRO A 638 29.97 1.50 -28.23
CA PRO A 638 30.14 0.06 -28.43
C PRO A 638 31.29 -0.12 -29.42
N ASN A 639 32.27 -0.95 -29.06
CA ASN A 639 33.31 -1.36 -29.99
C ASN A 639 32.59 -1.89 -31.24
N LYS A 640 32.75 -1.17 -32.35
CA LYS A 640 32.12 -1.50 -33.63
C LYS A 640 32.65 -2.82 -34.17
#